data_AF-A9E3S7-F1
#
_entry.id   AF-A9E3S7-F1
#
_cell.length_a   1.000
_cell.length_b   1.000
_cell.length_c   1.000
_cell.angle_alpha   90.00
_cell.angle_beta   90.00
_cell.angle_gamma   90.00
#
_symmetry.space_group_name_H-M   'P 1'
#
loop_
_entity.id
_entity.type
_entity.pdbx_description
1 polymer ?
#
loop_
_entity_poly.entity_id
_entity_poly.type
_entity_poly.pdbx_seq_one_letter_code
_entity_poly.pdbx_strand_id
1 'polypeptide(L)'
;MYYKSLFAYMHQILRFILLCVVASTYAQTDTSFCQKSSLVLNMLENNHYKPKTIDDNFSTYVFNKLFERLDDKHMLYSEADIEALEDLKTKFDDYLMNEECDFIKTLTASYKSQLEFAQQSIENLEKSKLDFSGKDSVSYGTLEDKAEFSNTRKTLQKRWSKKIRIDIIREYLSLSKPSNFSKVKTQIKSKVIAENKCFILDKLQAVSGLESFVETTFLDVVCSYFDPHSSYFDPTDNTTFMNSIGTETNSIGVWFSKNSDGKIVVSGLQTGSTAWKEKEINAGDLVLSLEANKNKLSTTCLSLESLYDFIFDEANKIFNINILTEKNINKTVTLKKENLKIEVNAVNSFILKGEQNIGYISLPSFYTNLDYGYGSANDIAKELFKLNAVNIDGLILDLRGNGGGSMKQAIDLAGMFIDKGPLGIYRNHENKKTIIKDLNRGTLFTKPLVILINNESASASEFITAALRDHNRAIVVGSKTYGKGTIQQVVPLRRDAGYIKITIEKMYGFKGDTHQGIGIQPDIEFPSLFVGLESGESANENFIKNDTIVKDIYFKIPTAKNYENLRAKSLARIKKSKASKTIEKINSDLLNYLNKERKLAISVKGIKEDSDKFDAIFEKSDDLEMKHETFEVVNLEDFKEILAYNKDKAKLNSYAIESIQTDHEIEETYRIISDYIKQLSN
;
A
#
# COMPACT_ATOMS: atom_id res chain seq x y z
N MET A 1 20.36 66.84 10.05
CA MET A 1 21.22 65.68 9.73
C MET A 1 20.47 64.34 9.78
N TYR A 2 19.17 64.32 9.45
CA TYR A 2 18.33 63.09 9.44
C TYR A 2 17.66 62.81 8.08
N TYR A 3 17.75 63.73 7.12
CA TYR A 3 17.14 63.57 5.79
C TYR A 3 18.12 63.10 4.70
N LYS A 4 19.44 63.04 4.98
CA LYS A 4 20.44 62.57 4.02
C LYS A 4 20.72 61.05 4.07
N SER A 5 20.33 60.32 5.13
CA SER A 5 20.53 58.86 5.18
C SER A 5 19.37 58.04 4.61
N LEU A 6 18.13 58.58 4.58
CA LEU A 6 16.99 57.89 3.95
C LEU A 6 17.11 57.82 2.43
N PHE A 7 17.70 58.83 1.78
CA PHE A 7 17.87 58.85 0.33
C PHE A 7 18.97 57.89 -0.15
N ALA A 8 19.98 57.60 0.68
CA ALA A 8 21.01 56.61 0.37
C ALA A 8 20.50 55.16 0.48
N TYR A 9 19.58 54.90 1.42
CA TYR A 9 18.95 53.58 1.59
C TYR A 9 17.92 53.26 0.50
N MET A 10 17.13 54.26 0.04
CA MET A 10 16.18 54.04 -1.06
C MET A 10 16.87 53.74 -2.40
N HIS A 11 18.08 54.27 -2.63
CA HIS A 11 18.80 53.99 -3.88
C HIS A 11 19.47 52.60 -3.92
N GLN A 12 19.81 52.01 -2.77
CA GLN A 12 20.27 50.62 -2.68
C GLN A 12 19.11 49.62 -2.79
N ILE A 13 17.94 49.94 -2.23
CA ILE A 13 16.74 49.10 -2.36
C ILE A 13 16.22 49.11 -3.81
N LEU A 14 16.26 50.25 -4.52
CA LEU A 14 15.87 50.28 -5.93
C LEU A 14 16.84 49.51 -6.84
N ARG A 15 18.14 49.43 -6.52
CA ARG A 15 19.10 48.59 -7.27
C ARG A 15 18.93 47.10 -6.97
N PHE A 16 18.50 46.72 -5.76
CA PHE A 16 18.14 45.35 -5.44
C PHE A 16 16.82 44.92 -6.10
N ILE A 17 15.84 45.84 -6.21
CA ILE A 17 14.57 45.56 -6.89
C ILE A 17 14.75 45.53 -8.42
N LEU A 18 15.65 46.34 -9.00
CA LEU A 18 15.93 46.30 -10.45
C LEU A 18 16.84 45.13 -10.88
N LEU A 19 17.57 44.49 -9.94
CA LEU A 19 18.28 43.22 -10.20
C LEU A 19 17.38 41.98 -10.01
N CYS A 20 16.18 42.13 -9.45
CA CYS A 20 15.16 41.08 -9.37
C CYS A 20 14.13 41.15 -10.51
N VAL A 21 14.24 42.09 -11.45
CA VAL A 21 13.33 42.24 -12.62
C VAL A 21 13.96 41.74 -13.94
N VAL A 22 15.15 41.17 -13.88
CA VAL A 22 15.61 40.18 -14.88
C VAL A 22 15.53 38.80 -14.24
N ALA A 23 14.39 38.48 -13.64
CA ALA A 23 13.97 37.09 -13.56
C ALA A 23 13.74 36.67 -15.00
N SER A 24 14.77 36.06 -15.56
CA SER A 24 14.75 35.35 -16.80
C SER A 24 13.39 34.70 -16.97
N THR A 25 12.72 35.03 -18.06
CA THR A 25 11.89 34.06 -18.75
C THR A 25 12.79 32.90 -19.18
N TYR A 26 13.33 32.13 -18.22
CA TYR A 26 13.61 30.74 -18.50
C TYR A 26 12.22 30.16 -18.67
N ALA A 27 11.82 29.96 -19.92
CA ALA A 27 10.94 28.86 -20.23
C ALA A 27 11.48 27.68 -19.41
N GLN A 28 10.70 27.24 -18.42
CA GLN A 28 11.01 26.08 -17.61
C GLN A 28 11.06 24.95 -18.62
N THR A 29 12.27 24.59 -19.06
CA THR A 29 12.47 23.45 -19.93
C THR A 29 12.34 22.27 -19.00
N ASP A 30 11.35 21.41 -19.26
CA ASP A 30 11.21 20.16 -18.52
C ASP A 30 12.57 19.47 -18.48
N THR A 31 12.99 19.07 -17.28
CA THR A 31 14.28 18.40 -17.11
C THR A 31 14.28 17.15 -17.98
N SER A 32 15.27 17.06 -18.87
CA SER A 32 15.36 15.93 -19.81
C SER A 32 15.50 14.60 -19.05
N PHE A 33 15.02 13.50 -19.65
CA PHE A 33 15.19 12.15 -19.10
C PHE A 33 16.65 11.85 -18.69
N CYS A 34 17.62 12.29 -19.49
CA CYS A 34 19.03 12.06 -19.19
C CYS A 34 19.48 12.77 -17.92
N GLN A 35 19.08 14.03 -17.75
CA GLN A 35 19.34 14.78 -16.53
C GLN A 35 18.63 14.18 -15.31
N LYS A 36 17.38 13.70 -15.45
CA LYS A 36 16.68 12.97 -14.38
C LYS A 36 17.47 11.72 -13.98
N SER A 37 17.88 10.92 -14.97
CA SER A 37 18.63 9.68 -14.76
C SER A 37 19.95 9.91 -14.04
N SER A 38 20.74 10.91 -14.46
CA SER A 38 22.01 11.24 -13.79
C SER A 38 21.80 11.71 -12.34
N LEU A 39 20.72 12.45 -12.07
CA LEU A 39 20.37 12.86 -10.70
C LEU A 39 19.97 11.67 -9.83
N VAL A 40 19.17 10.75 -10.37
CA VAL A 40 18.74 9.53 -9.69
C VAL A 40 19.95 8.64 -9.37
N LEU A 41 20.78 8.33 -10.36
CA LEU A 41 21.98 7.50 -10.17
C LEU A 41 22.93 8.11 -9.14
N ASN A 42 23.21 9.42 -9.24
CA ASN A 42 24.06 10.10 -8.27
C ASN A 42 23.52 9.99 -6.83
N MET A 43 22.20 10.15 -6.66
CA MET A 43 21.57 10.01 -5.35
C MET A 43 21.73 8.58 -4.81
N LEU A 44 21.48 7.57 -5.64
CA LEU A 44 21.60 6.16 -5.28
C LEU A 44 23.05 5.77 -4.94
N GLU A 45 24.02 6.13 -5.76
CA GLU A 45 25.44 5.78 -5.54
C GLU A 45 26.01 6.42 -4.27
N ASN A 46 25.65 7.67 -3.99
CA ASN A 46 26.27 8.43 -2.90
C ASN A 46 25.51 8.36 -1.57
N ASN A 47 24.22 8.01 -1.58
CA ASN A 47 23.39 8.11 -0.37
C ASN A 47 22.64 6.83 -0.01
N HIS A 48 22.56 5.84 -0.91
CA HIS A 48 21.87 4.59 -0.62
C HIS A 48 22.59 3.84 0.51
N TYR A 49 21.83 3.16 1.37
CA TYR A 49 22.36 2.41 2.50
C TYR A 49 23.44 1.39 2.09
N LYS A 50 23.24 0.78 0.92
CA LYS A 50 24.12 -0.22 0.34
C LYS A 50 24.18 0.01 -1.18
N PRO A 51 24.98 0.97 -1.67
CA PRO A 51 25.03 1.25 -3.10
C PRO A 51 25.54 0.01 -3.86
N LYS A 52 25.12 -0.12 -5.12
CA LYS A 52 25.52 -1.20 -6.03
C LYS A 52 26.26 -0.61 -7.22
N THR A 53 27.05 -1.45 -7.89
CA THR A 53 27.74 -1.07 -9.13
C THR A 53 26.74 -0.90 -10.27
N ILE A 54 27.00 0.08 -11.14
CA ILE A 54 26.27 0.31 -12.37
C ILE A 54 27.11 -0.31 -13.49
N ASP A 55 26.78 -1.55 -13.85
CA ASP A 55 27.49 -2.41 -14.81
C ASP A 55 26.50 -3.25 -15.66
N ASP A 56 26.98 -4.17 -16.50
CA ASP A 56 26.13 -5.06 -17.31
C ASP A 56 25.07 -5.83 -16.49
N ASN A 57 25.31 -6.13 -15.20
CA ASN A 57 24.30 -6.78 -14.35
C ASN A 57 23.18 -5.82 -13.97
N PHE A 58 23.51 -4.54 -13.72
CA PHE A 58 22.52 -3.48 -13.58
C PHE A 58 21.68 -3.37 -14.85
N SER A 59 22.33 -3.28 -16.01
CA SER A 59 21.64 -3.18 -17.30
C SER A 59 20.71 -4.37 -17.55
N THR A 60 21.20 -5.59 -17.29
CA THR A 60 20.41 -6.80 -17.48
C THR A 60 19.21 -6.86 -16.54
N TYR A 61 19.39 -6.46 -15.27
CA TYR A 61 18.28 -6.37 -14.32
C TYR A 61 17.25 -5.34 -14.78
N VAL A 62 17.69 -4.12 -15.11
CA VAL A 62 16.81 -3.03 -15.55
C VAL A 62 16.04 -3.44 -16.80
N PHE A 63 16.71 -4.06 -17.78
CA PHE A 63 16.06 -4.57 -18.99
C PHE A 63 14.95 -5.56 -18.67
N ASN A 64 15.26 -6.63 -17.94
CA ASN A 64 14.27 -7.66 -17.62
C ASN A 64 13.09 -7.08 -16.82
N LYS A 65 13.39 -6.29 -15.79
CA LYS A 65 12.37 -5.71 -14.90
C LYS A 65 11.52 -4.64 -15.56
N LEU A 66 12.07 -3.88 -16.51
CA LEU A 66 11.30 -2.91 -17.29
C LEU A 66 10.18 -3.59 -18.05
N PHE A 67 10.45 -4.69 -18.75
CA PHE A 67 9.40 -5.40 -19.50
C PHE A 67 8.44 -6.15 -18.59
N GLU A 68 8.90 -6.67 -17.44
CA GLU A 68 8.00 -7.17 -16.40
C GLU A 68 7.07 -6.06 -15.86
N ARG A 69 7.53 -4.80 -15.78
CA ARG A 69 6.72 -3.68 -15.26
C ARG A 69 5.76 -3.11 -16.31
N LEU A 70 6.21 -3.01 -17.57
CA LEU A 70 5.40 -2.53 -18.69
C LEU A 70 4.38 -3.57 -19.18
N ASP A 71 4.66 -4.87 -18.98
CA ASP A 71 3.83 -5.98 -19.43
C ASP A 71 3.76 -7.11 -18.40
N ASP A 72 3.30 -6.78 -17.19
CA ASP A 72 3.23 -7.70 -16.04
C ASP A 72 2.43 -8.99 -16.27
N LYS A 73 1.50 -8.97 -17.23
CA LYS A 73 0.70 -10.14 -17.64
C LYS A 73 1.23 -10.83 -18.89
N HIS A 74 2.32 -10.34 -19.48
CA HIS A 74 2.94 -10.87 -20.70
C HIS A 74 1.91 -10.97 -21.85
N MET A 75 1.11 -9.90 -22.00
CA MET A 75 0.02 -9.76 -22.96
C MET A 75 0.32 -8.75 -24.08
N LEU A 76 1.42 -7.99 -23.99
CA LEU A 76 1.79 -6.95 -24.96
C LEU A 76 2.98 -7.35 -25.82
N TYR A 77 4.02 -7.96 -25.24
CA TYR A 77 5.23 -8.35 -25.96
C TYR A 77 5.23 -9.83 -26.35
N SER A 78 5.80 -10.13 -27.52
CA SER A 78 6.27 -11.47 -27.87
C SER A 78 7.77 -11.61 -27.64
N GLU A 79 8.26 -12.85 -27.53
CA GLU A 79 9.69 -13.16 -27.40
C GLU A 79 10.51 -12.49 -28.51
N ALA A 80 10.05 -12.59 -29.76
CA ALA A 80 10.67 -11.92 -30.90
C ALA A 80 10.70 -10.38 -30.79
N ASP A 81 9.73 -9.76 -30.10
CA ASP A 81 9.74 -8.30 -29.89
C ASP A 81 10.75 -7.91 -28.80
N ILE A 82 10.97 -8.77 -27.79
CA ILE A 82 12.00 -8.58 -26.76
C ILE A 82 13.39 -8.83 -27.34
N GLU A 83 13.56 -9.89 -28.14
CA GLU A 83 14.82 -10.20 -28.85
C GLU A 83 15.26 -9.04 -29.76
N ALA A 84 14.32 -8.33 -30.37
CA ALA A 84 14.61 -7.15 -31.19
C ALA A 84 15.21 -5.96 -30.39
N LEU A 85 15.10 -6.00 -29.06
CA LEU A 85 15.66 -5.00 -28.14
C LEU A 85 16.86 -5.53 -27.33
N GLU A 86 17.28 -6.78 -27.56
CA GLU A 86 18.33 -7.47 -26.80
C GLU A 86 19.66 -6.70 -26.81
N ASP A 87 19.93 -5.93 -27.86
CA ASP A 87 21.11 -5.05 -27.97
C ASP A 87 21.20 -4.00 -26.84
N LEU A 88 20.08 -3.68 -26.17
CA LEU A 88 20.02 -2.75 -25.04
C LEU A 88 20.31 -3.42 -23.70
N LYS A 89 20.17 -4.75 -23.62
CA LYS A 89 20.16 -5.51 -22.36
C LYS A 89 21.40 -5.31 -21.51
N THR A 90 22.55 -5.08 -22.12
CA THR A 90 23.83 -4.90 -21.43
C THR A 90 24.40 -3.49 -21.60
N LYS A 91 23.61 -2.51 -22.07
CA LYS A 91 24.12 -1.18 -22.44
C LYS A 91 23.46 -0.01 -21.72
N PHE A 92 22.47 -0.24 -20.86
CA PHE A 92 21.82 0.88 -20.17
C PHE A 92 22.78 1.65 -19.27
N ASP A 93 23.67 0.96 -18.56
CA ASP A 93 24.78 1.55 -17.81
C ASP A 93 25.67 2.42 -18.71
N ASP A 94 26.16 1.88 -19.83
CA ASP A 94 26.98 2.64 -20.79
C ASP A 94 26.25 3.89 -21.30
N TYR A 95 24.99 3.75 -21.70
CA TYR A 95 24.19 4.86 -22.21
C TYR A 95 23.94 5.92 -21.14
N LEU A 96 23.62 5.52 -19.91
CA LEU A 96 23.37 6.45 -18.82
C LEU A 96 24.66 7.17 -18.38
N MET A 97 25.80 6.46 -18.32
CA MET A 97 27.10 7.05 -17.97
C MET A 97 27.62 8.03 -19.03
N ASN A 98 27.35 7.78 -20.30
CA ASN A 98 27.77 8.66 -21.41
C ASN A 98 26.73 9.73 -21.77
N GLU A 99 25.63 9.84 -21.01
CA GLU A 99 24.51 10.75 -21.29
C GLU A 99 23.84 10.52 -22.67
N GLU A 100 23.86 9.29 -23.17
CA GLU A 100 23.28 8.85 -24.45
C GLU A 100 21.87 8.28 -24.28
N CYS A 101 20.93 9.13 -23.86
CA CYS A 101 19.61 8.66 -23.43
C CYS A 101 18.53 8.52 -24.53
N ASP A 102 18.89 8.57 -25.82
CA ASP A 102 17.92 8.46 -26.93
C ASP A 102 17.22 7.08 -27.00
N PHE A 103 17.77 6.05 -26.34
CA PHE A 103 17.15 4.73 -26.24
C PHE A 103 15.73 4.79 -25.63
N ILE A 104 15.41 5.79 -24.80
CA ILE A 104 14.10 5.93 -24.17
C ILE A 104 12.99 6.17 -25.21
N LYS A 105 13.31 6.86 -26.31
CA LYS A 105 12.38 7.06 -27.43
C LYS A 105 12.14 5.76 -28.18
N THR A 106 13.18 4.93 -28.33
CA THR A 106 13.06 3.58 -28.91
C THR A 106 12.16 2.69 -28.06
N LEU A 107 12.36 2.70 -26.73
CA LEU A 107 11.51 1.96 -25.79
C LEU A 107 10.06 2.45 -25.83
N THR A 108 9.84 3.77 -25.85
CA THR A 108 8.51 4.38 -25.94
C THR A 108 7.80 4.02 -27.25
N ALA A 109 8.52 4.09 -28.37
CA ALA A 109 7.98 3.71 -29.68
C ALA A 109 7.63 2.22 -29.74
N SER A 110 8.48 1.36 -29.15
CA SER A 110 8.20 -0.07 -29.02
C SER A 110 6.92 -0.30 -28.21
N TYR A 111 6.86 0.24 -26.99
CA TYR A 111 5.70 0.08 -26.10
C TYR A 111 4.40 0.56 -26.75
N LYS A 112 4.43 1.72 -27.41
CA LYS A 112 3.31 2.23 -28.21
C LYS A 112 2.87 1.23 -29.28
N SER A 113 3.81 0.69 -30.05
CA SER A 113 3.51 -0.29 -31.11
C SER A 113 2.84 -1.55 -30.54
N GLN A 114 3.26 -2.00 -29.36
CA GLN A 114 2.68 -3.17 -28.70
C GLN A 114 1.26 -2.91 -28.19
N LEU A 115 1.02 -1.73 -27.64
CA LEU A 115 -0.33 -1.30 -27.26
C LEU A 115 -1.25 -1.22 -28.47
N GLU A 116 -0.81 -0.59 -29.57
CA GLU A 116 -1.58 -0.51 -30.82
C GLU A 116 -1.86 -1.90 -31.42
N PHE A 117 -0.88 -2.81 -31.37
CA PHE A 117 -1.06 -4.19 -31.79
C PHE A 117 -2.07 -4.95 -30.93
N ALA A 118 -2.03 -4.77 -29.61
CA ALA A 118 -2.99 -5.35 -28.68
C ALA A 118 -4.40 -4.82 -28.95
N GLN A 119 -4.54 -3.50 -29.14
CA GLN A 119 -5.81 -2.86 -29.51
C GLN A 119 -6.38 -3.47 -30.80
N GLN A 120 -5.57 -3.54 -31.86
CA GLN A 120 -6.00 -4.12 -33.14
C GLN A 120 -6.39 -5.60 -33.00
N SER A 121 -5.66 -6.35 -32.16
CA SER A 121 -5.94 -7.76 -31.88
C SER A 121 -7.31 -7.91 -31.20
N ILE A 122 -7.64 -7.05 -30.24
CA ILE A 122 -8.94 -7.03 -29.55
C ILE A 122 -10.07 -6.63 -30.52
N GLU A 123 -9.86 -5.62 -31.37
CA GLU A 123 -10.83 -5.19 -32.37
C GLU A 123 -11.17 -6.28 -33.39
N ASN A 124 -10.17 -7.06 -33.81
CA ASN A 124 -10.40 -8.20 -34.69
C ASN A 124 -11.30 -9.26 -34.04
N LEU A 125 -11.27 -9.39 -32.71
CA LEU A 125 -12.13 -10.34 -31.99
C LEU A 125 -13.60 -9.92 -32.02
N GLU A 126 -13.91 -8.64 -32.17
CA GLU A 126 -15.27 -8.12 -32.26
C GLU A 126 -16.03 -8.72 -33.45
N LYS A 127 -15.35 -8.80 -34.59
CA LYS A 127 -15.89 -9.37 -35.84
C LYS A 127 -15.80 -10.91 -35.87
N SER A 128 -14.95 -11.50 -35.04
CA SER A 128 -14.70 -12.95 -35.04
C SER A 128 -15.82 -13.78 -34.38
N LYS A 129 -16.01 -15.01 -34.86
CA LYS A 129 -16.82 -16.02 -34.17
C LYS A 129 -15.98 -16.71 -33.09
N LEU A 130 -16.32 -16.47 -31.83
CA LEU A 130 -15.64 -17.06 -30.67
C LEU A 130 -16.26 -18.40 -30.27
N ASP A 131 -15.42 -19.42 -30.06
CA ASP A 131 -15.79 -20.76 -29.60
C ASP A 131 -15.65 -20.91 -28.07
N PHE A 132 -16.71 -21.42 -27.44
CA PHE A 132 -16.86 -21.65 -26.00
C PHE A 132 -17.26 -23.11 -25.71
N SER A 133 -17.02 -24.02 -26.66
CA SER A 133 -17.37 -25.44 -26.56
C SER A 133 -16.54 -26.20 -25.53
N GLY A 134 -15.43 -25.64 -25.05
CA GLY A 134 -14.46 -26.31 -24.18
C GLY A 134 -13.43 -27.18 -24.92
N LYS A 135 -13.44 -27.21 -26.26
CA LYS A 135 -12.38 -27.87 -27.05
C LYS A 135 -11.00 -27.22 -26.89
N ASP A 136 -10.98 -25.93 -26.60
CA ASP A 136 -9.78 -25.18 -26.27
C ASP A 136 -9.66 -24.97 -24.75
N SER A 137 -8.44 -24.82 -24.26
CA SER A 137 -8.13 -24.73 -22.83
C SER A 137 -6.98 -23.76 -22.56
N VAL A 138 -6.88 -23.32 -21.30
CA VAL A 138 -5.70 -22.63 -20.76
C VAL A 138 -5.10 -23.48 -19.65
N SER A 139 -3.78 -23.45 -19.52
CA SER A 139 -3.08 -24.01 -18.36
C SER A 139 -2.71 -22.87 -17.43
N TYR A 140 -2.96 -23.06 -16.14
CA TYR A 140 -2.39 -22.27 -15.05
C TYR A 140 -1.30 -23.11 -14.42
N GLY A 141 -0.10 -22.54 -14.32
CA GLY A 141 1.04 -23.15 -13.67
C GLY A 141 0.89 -23.23 -12.15
N THR A 142 1.92 -23.76 -11.50
CA THR A 142 2.09 -23.75 -10.05
C THR A 142 2.41 -22.33 -9.54
N LEU A 143 2.48 -22.15 -8.22
CA LEU A 143 2.88 -20.88 -7.60
C LEU A 143 4.28 -20.41 -8.02
N GLU A 144 5.18 -21.34 -8.32
CA GLU A 144 6.56 -21.05 -8.68
C GLU A 144 6.71 -20.70 -10.18
N ASP A 145 5.69 -21.03 -10.98
CA ASP A 145 5.73 -20.82 -12.43
C ASP A 145 5.55 -19.33 -12.75
N LYS A 146 6.54 -18.75 -13.43
CA LYS A 146 6.43 -17.40 -14.00
C LYS A 146 5.70 -17.46 -15.35
N ALA A 147 4.91 -16.43 -15.65
CA ALA A 147 4.33 -16.29 -16.97
C ALA A 147 5.44 -16.13 -18.03
N GLU A 148 5.32 -16.81 -19.16
CA GLU A 148 6.28 -16.68 -20.27
C GLU A 148 5.73 -15.79 -21.37
N PHE A 149 6.62 -15.07 -22.07
CA PHE A 149 6.25 -14.34 -23.27
C PHE A 149 5.71 -15.29 -24.34
N SER A 150 4.80 -14.80 -25.19
CA SER A 150 4.38 -15.59 -26.35
C SER A 150 5.51 -15.59 -27.38
N ASN A 151 5.86 -16.72 -28.00
CA ASN A 151 6.99 -16.76 -28.94
C ASN A 151 6.81 -15.85 -30.17
N THR A 152 5.55 -15.68 -30.62
CA THR A 152 5.23 -14.86 -31.80
C THR A 152 4.01 -13.96 -31.57
N ARG A 153 3.89 -12.90 -32.38
CA ARG A 153 2.68 -12.07 -32.47
C ARG A 153 1.40 -12.87 -32.75
N LYS A 154 1.48 -13.94 -33.55
CA LYS A 154 0.33 -14.83 -33.84
C LYS A 154 -0.10 -15.62 -32.60
N THR A 155 0.85 -16.10 -31.80
CA THR A 155 0.54 -16.76 -30.52
C THR A 155 0.01 -15.76 -29.50
N LEU A 156 0.50 -14.52 -29.51
CA LEU A 156 0.01 -13.44 -28.65
C LEU A 156 -1.46 -13.08 -28.96
N GLN A 157 -1.83 -13.00 -30.24
CA GLN A 157 -3.22 -12.83 -30.66
C GLN A 157 -4.13 -13.97 -30.16
N LYS A 158 -3.64 -15.22 -30.18
CA LYS A 158 -4.39 -16.36 -29.61
C LYS A 158 -4.52 -16.23 -28.09
N ARG A 159 -3.49 -15.71 -27.40
CA ARG A 159 -3.53 -15.44 -25.95
C ARG A 159 -4.60 -14.39 -25.62
N TRP A 160 -4.67 -13.29 -26.37
CA TRP A 160 -5.78 -12.32 -26.28
C TRP A 160 -7.15 -12.96 -26.50
N SER A 161 -7.29 -13.80 -27.53
CA SER A 161 -8.54 -14.54 -27.78
C SER A 161 -8.94 -15.46 -26.62
N LYS A 162 -7.98 -16.11 -25.96
CA LYS A 162 -8.20 -16.92 -24.76
C LYS A 162 -8.67 -16.04 -23.59
N LYS A 163 -7.95 -14.96 -23.28
CA LYS A 163 -8.30 -14.00 -22.23
C LYS A 163 -9.72 -13.47 -22.41
N ILE A 164 -10.05 -12.92 -23.58
CA ILE A 164 -11.37 -12.33 -23.86
C ILE A 164 -12.50 -13.35 -23.70
N ARG A 165 -12.31 -14.61 -24.13
CA ARG A 165 -13.34 -15.65 -23.93
C ARG A 165 -13.53 -16.01 -22.46
N ILE A 166 -12.45 -16.04 -21.67
CA ILE A 166 -12.51 -16.27 -20.23
C ILE A 166 -13.23 -15.11 -19.55
N ASP A 167 -12.89 -13.88 -19.89
CA ASP A 167 -13.53 -12.68 -19.35
C ASP A 167 -15.03 -12.65 -19.67
N ILE A 168 -15.44 -13.01 -20.90
CA ILE A 168 -16.86 -13.15 -21.28
C ILE A 168 -17.59 -14.19 -20.42
N ILE A 169 -16.95 -15.33 -20.13
CA ILE A 169 -17.56 -16.36 -19.29
C ILE A 169 -17.62 -15.88 -17.83
N ARG A 170 -16.58 -15.23 -17.31
CA ARG A 170 -16.55 -14.70 -15.94
C ARG A 170 -17.61 -13.61 -15.74
N GLU A 171 -17.73 -12.70 -16.70
CA GLU A 171 -18.79 -11.68 -16.71
C GLU A 171 -20.18 -12.30 -16.82
N TYR A 172 -20.33 -13.43 -17.51
CA TYR A 172 -21.59 -14.18 -17.49
C TYR A 172 -21.88 -14.80 -16.13
N LEU A 173 -20.88 -15.39 -15.47
CA LEU A 173 -21.00 -16.06 -14.18
C LEU A 173 -21.20 -15.07 -13.02
N SER A 174 -20.79 -13.80 -13.17
CA SER A 174 -21.02 -12.73 -12.18
C SER A 174 -22.45 -12.18 -12.19
N LEU A 175 -23.26 -12.48 -13.22
CA LEU A 175 -24.64 -12.01 -13.29
C LEU A 175 -25.49 -12.63 -12.17
N SER A 176 -26.23 -11.80 -11.44
CA SER A 176 -27.07 -12.28 -10.31
C SER A 176 -28.22 -13.20 -10.73
N LYS A 177 -28.70 -13.09 -11.97
CA LYS A 177 -29.74 -13.95 -12.57
C LYS A 177 -29.37 -14.27 -14.03
N PRO A 178 -28.41 -15.16 -14.27
CA PRO A 178 -27.94 -15.42 -15.62
C PRO A 178 -29.06 -16.11 -16.41
N SER A 179 -29.47 -15.51 -17.53
CA SER A 179 -30.24 -16.24 -18.55
C SER A 179 -29.32 -17.25 -19.25
N ASN A 180 -29.81 -18.01 -20.24
CA ASN A 180 -28.94 -18.92 -20.99
C ASN A 180 -27.78 -18.14 -21.64
N PHE A 181 -26.53 -18.59 -21.48
CA PHE A 181 -25.33 -17.96 -22.02
C PHE A 181 -25.49 -17.54 -23.49
N SER A 182 -26.13 -18.36 -24.31
CA SER A 182 -26.38 -18.07 -25.73
C SER A 182 -27.17 -16.77 -25.99
N LYS A 183 -28.06 -16.37 -25.07
CA LYS A 183 -28.91 -15.18 -25.20
C LYS A 183 -28.16 -13.88 -24.88
N VAL A 184 -27.25 -13.92 -23.91
CA VAL A 184 -26.53 -12.73 -23.41
C VAL A 184 -25.11 -12.61 -23.95
N LYS A 185 -24.57 -13.69 -24.53
CA LYS A 185 -23.19 -13.77 -25.06
C LYS A 185 -22.81 -12.58 -25.95
N THR A 186 -23.70 -12.13 -26.85
CA THR A 186 -23.38 -11.03 -27.78
C THR A 186 -23.21 -9.70 -27.03
N GLN A 187 -24.11 -9.40 -26.09
CA GLN A 187 -24.04 -8.19 -25.28
C GLN A 187 -22.80 -8.20 -24.38
N ILE A 188 -22.54 -9.31 -23.69
CA ILE A 188 -21.36 -9.47 -22.83
C ILE A 188 -20.07 -9.38 -23.66
N LYS A 189 -20.04 -9.98 -24.86
CA LYS A 189 -18.90 -9.87 -25.77
C LYS A 189 -18.59 -8.41 -26.09
N SER A 190 -19.60 -7.63 -26.48
CA SER A 190 -19.41 -6.20 -26.79
C SER A 190 -18.88 -5.43 -25.58
N LYS A 191 -19.43 -5.69 -24.38
CA LYS A 191 -18.97 -5.08 -23.13
C LYS A 191 -17.51 -5.40 -22.82
N VAL A 192 -17.15 -6.68 -22.75
CA VAL A 192 -15.79 -7.13 -22.43
C VAL A 192 -14.76 -6.64 -23.43
N ILE A 193 -15.10 -6.62 -24.73
CA ILE A 193 -14.23 -6.04 -25.76
C ILE A 193 -14.02 -4.55 -25.53
N ALA A 194 -15.09 -3.80 -25.25
CA ALA A 194 -14.98 -2.37 -24.98
C ALA A 194 -14.11 -2.08 -23.75
N GLU A 195 -14.27 -2.84 -22.65
CA GLU A 195 -13.46 -2.71 -21.43
C GLU A 195 -11.97 -2.97 -21.68
N ASN A 196 -11.64 -4.05 -22.40
CA ASN A 196 -10.26 -4.38 -22.72
C ASN A 196 -9.64 -3.35 -23.70
N LYS A 197 -10.42 -2.82 -24.65
CA LYS A 197 -9.96 -1.70 -25.50
C LYS A 197 -9.71 -0.45 -24.67
N CYS A 198 -10.60 -0.13 -23.74
CA CYS A 198 -10.44 1.02 -22.86
C CYS A 198 -9.19 0.93 -22.01
N PHE A 199 -8.84 -0.26 -21.49
CA PHE A 199 -7.59 -0.47 -20.77
C PHE A 199 -6.35 -0.11 -21.61
N ILE A 200 -6.32 -0.52 -22.88
CA ILE A 200 -5.23 -0.18 -23.80
C ILE A 200 -5.22 1.32 -24.15
N LEU A 201 -6.41 1.90 -24.38
CA LEU A 201 -6.55 3.32 -24.69
C LEU A 201 -6.10 4.22 -23.53
N ASP A 202 -6.40 3.85 -22.28
CA ASP A 202 -5.95 4.57 -21.08
C ASP A 202 -4.42 4.65 -21.02
N LYS A 203 -3.72 3.55 -21.30
CA LYS A 203 -2.24 3.54 -21.34
C LYS A 203 -1.70 4.33 -22.54
N LEU A 204 -2.29 4.20 -23.73
CA LEU A 204 -1.92 5.00 -24.92
C LEU A 204 -2.12 6.51 -24.71
N GLN A 205 -3.13 6.88 -23.91
CA GLN A 205 -3.52 8.26 -23.60
C GLN A 205 -3.22 8.61 -22.14
N ALA A 206 -2.16 8.05 -21.57
CA ALA A 206 -1.75 8.32 -20.20
C ALA A 206 -1.75 9.83 -19.91
N VAL A 207 -2.26 10.24 -18.76
CA VAL A 207 -2.51 11.66 -18.42
C VAL A 207 -1.23 12.49 -18.48
N SER A 208 -0.11 11.92 -18.03
CA SER A 208 1.23 12.52 -18.09
C SER A 208 1.92 12.38 -19.45
N GLY A 209 1.32 11.64 -20.39
CA GLY A 209 1.90 11.27 -21.67
C GLY A 209 2.64 9.92 -21.65
N LEU A 210 2.60 9.20 -22.77
CA LEU A 210 3.16 7.85 -22.88
C LEU A 210 4.68 7.80 -22.65
N GLU A 211 5.43 8.79 -23.14
CA GLU A 211 6.88 8.88 -22.93
C GLU A 211 7.21 9.08 -21.45
N SER A 212 6.51 10.02 -20.78
CA SER A 212 6.68 10.27 -19.34
C SER A 212 6.38 9.01 -18.51
N PHE A 213 5.35 8.25 -18.86
CA PHE A 213 5.05 6.97 -18.22
C PHE A 213 6.20 5.96 -18.36
N VAL A 214 6.79 5.84 -19.55
CA VAL A 214 7.94 4.95 -19.79
C VAL A 214 9.20 5.45 -19.06
N GLU A 215 9.46 6.76 -19.05
CA GLU A 215 10.55 7.38 -18.27
C GLU A 215 10.43 7.09 -16.78
N THR A 216 9.28 7.38 -16.17
CA THR A 216 9.02 7.14 -14.74
C THR A 216 9.15 5.67 -14.40
N THR A 217 8.59 4.78 -15.24
CA THR A 217 8.71 3.33 -15.06
C THR A 217 10.18 2.88 -15.12
N PHE A 218 10.96 3.40 -16.07
CA PHE A 218 12.38 3.08 -16.19
C PHE A 218 13.16 3.54 -14.95
N LEU A 219 12.97 4.78 -14.50
CA LEU A 219 13.65 5.33 -13.33
C LEU A 219 13.27 4.60 -12.03
N ASP A 220 12.01 4.17 -11.90
CA ASP A 220 11.57 3.36 -10.75
C ASP A 220 12.25 1.97 -10.76
N VAL A 221 12.34 1.34 -11.93
CA VAL A 221 13.07 0.07 -12.09
C VAL A 221 14.56 0.21 -11.75
N VAL A 222 15.20 1.31 -12.17
CA VAL A 222 16.57 1.66 -11.77
C VAL A 222 16.72 1.72 -10.25
N CYS A 223 15.80 2.39 -9.55
CA CYS A 223 15.80 2.43 -8.09
C CYS A 223 15.63 1.04 -7.46
N SER A 224 14.73 0.22 -7.99
CA SER A 224 14.46 -1.15 -7.48
C SER A 224 15.66 -2.10 -7.57
N TYR A 225 16.64 -1.81 -8.44
CA TYR A 225 17.89 -2.56 -8.50
C TYR A 225 18.63 -2.48 -7.17
N PHE A 226 18.59 -1.35 -6.48
CA PHE A 226 19.33 -1.14 -5.24
C PHE A 226 18.70 -1.89 -4.07
N ASP A 227 17.39 -1.76 -3.90
CA ASP A 227 16.58 -2.48 -2.92
C ASP A 227 15.06 -2.33 -3.25
N PRO A 228 14.17 -3.19 -2.72
CA PRO A 228 12.74 -3.17 -3.07
C PRO A 228 11.96 -1.95 -2.53
N HIS A 229 12.56 -1.10 -1.69
CA HIS A 229 11.92 0.08 -1.11
C HIS A 229 12.48 1.40 -1.64
N SER A 230 13.47 1.36 -2.53
CA SER A 230 13.94 2.53 -3.26
C SER A 230 13.11 2.72 -4.54
N SER A 231 12.60 3.92 -4.75
CA SER A 231 11.68 4.24 -5.86
C SER A 231 11.93 5.64 -6.40
N TYR A 232 11.63 5.83 -7.67
CA TYR A 232 11.50 7.15 -8.27
C TYR A 232 10.02 7.56 -8.25
N PHE A 233 9.75 8.81 -7.89
CA PHE A 233 8.41 9.37 -7.92
C PHE A 233 8.39 10.61 -8.80
N ASP A 234 7.46 10.67 -9.74
CA ASP A 234 7.07 11.96 -10.29
C ASP A 234 6.29 12.80 -9.22
N PRO A 235 5.98 14.08 -9.48
CA PRO A 235 5.28 14.91 -8.49
C PRO A 235 3.92 14.34 -8.03
N THR A 236 3.21 13.65 -8.91
CA THR A 236 1.90 13.05 -8.65
C THR A 236 2.04 11.79 -7.81
N ASP A 237 3.00 10.93 -8.15
CA ASP A 237 3.37 9.75 -7.35
C ASP A 237 3.78 10.16 -5.93
N ASN A 238 4.61 11.19 -5.81
CA ASN A 238 5.04 11.71 -4.51
C ASN A 238 3.84 12.23 -3.71
N THR A 239 2.93 12.97 -4.33
CA THR A 239 1.71 13.46 -3.66
C THR A 239 0.85 12.30 -3.17
N THR A 240 0.66 11.27 -4.00
CA THR A 240 -0.08 10.05 -3.64
C THR A 240 0.57 9.34 -2.46
N PHE A 241 1.89 9.16 -2.50
CA PHE A 241 2.66 8.55 -1.41
C PHE A 241 2.55 9.35 -0.12
N MET A 242 2.76 10.67 -0.16
CA MET A 242 2.72 11.54 1.01
C MET A 242 1.31 11.59 1.63
N ASN A 243 0.25 11.59 0.81
CA ASN A 243 -1.13 11.49 1.29
C ASN A 243 -1.40 10.15 2.02
N SER A 244 -0.76 9.05 1.59
CA SER A 244 -0.95 7.74 2.23
C SER A 244 -0.39 7.64 3.66
N ILE A 245 0.60 8.47 4.01
CA ILE A 245 1.27 8.47 5.33
C ILE A 245 0.94 9.71 6.20
N GLY A 246 0.19 10.67 5.65
CA GLY A 246 -0.20 11.91 6.34
C GLY A 246 -1.35 11.73 7.32
N THR A 247 -1.57 12.74 8.18
CA THR A 247 -2.82 12.91 8.95
C THR A 247 -3.94 13.55 8.13
N GLU A 248 -3.53 14.27 7.09
CA GLU A 248 -4.34 15.18 6.31
C GLU A 248 -3.96 15.01 4.84
N THR A 249 -4.94 15.17 3.96
CA THR A 249 -4.75 15.09 2.51
C THR A 249 -5.40 16.28 1.85
N ASN A 250 -4.74 16.87 0.85
CA ASN A 250 -5.38 17.85 -0.03
C ASN A 250 -6.28 17.10 -1.00
N SER A 251 -7.58 17.07 -0.69
CA SER A 251 -8.58 16.27 -1.41
C SER A 251 -9.76 17.14 -1.79
N ILE A 252 -10.50 16.71 -2.81
CA ILE A 252 -11.80 17.28 -3.18
C ILE A 252 -12.96 16.66 -2.37
N GLY A 253 -12.66 15.71 -1.47
CA GLY A 253 -13.63 15.07 -0.58
C GLY A 253 -14.55 14.05 -1.26
N VAL A 254 -14.16 13.51 -2.42
CA VAL A 254 -14.94 12.56 -3.22
C VAL A 254 -14.14 11.30 -3.44
N TRP A 255 -14.75 10.14 -3.18
CA TRP A 255 -14.21 8.84 -3.54
C TRP A 255 -14.87 8.35 -4.82
N PHE A 256 -14.06 7.80 -5.72
CA PHE A 256 -14.51 7.23 -6.98
C PHE A 256 -14.33 5.72 -7.01
N SER A 257 -15.22 5.03 -7.72
CA SER A 257 -15.07 3.62 -8.08
C SER A 257 -15.52 3.40 -9.53
N LYS A 258 -15.30 2.21 -10.06
CA LYS A 258 -15.97 1.77 -11.29
C LYS A 258 -17.22 0.98 -10.95
N ASN A 259 -18.34 1.30 -11.59
CA ASN A 259 -19.54 0.50 -11.48
C ASN A 259 -19.42 -0.79 -12.31
N SER A 260 -20.48 -1.61 -12.33
CA SER A 260 -20.51 -2.86 -13.10
C SER A 260 -20.26 -2.66 -14.59
N ASP A 261 -20.53 -1.48 -15.17
CA ASP A 261 -20.30 -1.18 -16.59
C ASP A 261 -18.92 -0.57 -16.87
N GLY A 262 -18.02 -0.59 -15.87
CA GLY A 262 -16.67 -0.05 -15.99
C GLY A 262 -16.61 1.49 -16.01
N LYS A 263 -17.72 2.16 -15.72
CA LYS A 263 -17.80 3.63 -15.70
C LYS A 263 -17.47 4.19 -14.33
N ILE A 264 -16.83 5.34 -14.30
CA ILE A 264 -16.43 6.01 -13.06
C ILE A 264 -17.67 6.62 -12.40
N VAL A 265 -17.92 6.23 -11.15
CA VAL A 265 -19.01 6.73 -10.32
C VAL A 265 -18.47 7.26 -9.00
N VAL A 266 -19.24 8.12 -8.35
CA VAL A 266 -18.99 8.52 -6.97
C VAL A 266 -19.34 7.35 -6.05
N SER A 267 -18.35 6.80 -5.36
CA SER A 267 -18.55 5.72 -4.39
C SER A 267 -18.91 6.24 -3.00
N GLY A 268 -18.47 7.46 -2.67
CA GLY A 268 -18.77 8.10 -1.40
C GLY A 268 -18.16 9.49 -1.31
N LEU A 269 -18.50 10.19 -0.22
CA LEU A 269 -18.00 11.52 0.09
C LEU A 269 -17.34 11.48 1.46
N GLN A 270 -16.22 12.16 1.58
CA GLN A 270 -15.50 12.27 2.84
C GLN A 270 -16.29 13.16 3.80
N THR A 271 -16.55 12.66 5.01
CA THR A 271 -17.29 13.38 6.05
C THR A 271 -16.67 14.75 6.33
N GLY A 272 -17.49 15.79 6.44
CA GLY A 272 -17.02 17.14 6.75
C GLY A 272 -16.37 17.90 5.59
N SER A 273 -16.17 17.25 4.43
CA SER A 273 -15.76 17.93 3.20
C SER A 273 -16.83 18.88 2.67
N THR A 274 -16.43 19.82 1.83
CA THR A 274 -17.31 20.70 1.06
C THR A 274 -18.27 19.89 0.21
N ALA A 275 -17.77 18.86 -0.49
CA ALA A 275 -18.60 17.95 -1.29
C ALA A 275 -19.73 17.31 -0.46
N TRP A 276 -19.41 16.87 0.77
CA TRP A 276 -20.37 16.28 1.69
C TRP A 276 -21.36 17.31 2.27
N LYS A 277 -20.89 18.51 2.60
CA LYS A 277 -21.71 19.58 3.20
C LYS A 277 -22.75 20.13 2.23
N GLU A 278 -22.34 20.38 0.98
CA GLU A 278 -23.18 21.04 -0.02
C GLU A 278 -24.19 20.07 -0.66
N LYS A 279 -23.91 18.75 -0.65
CA LYS A 279 -24.79 17.69 -1.18
C LYS A 279 -25.17 17.88 -2.66
N GLU A 280 -24.34 18.62 -3.39
CA GLU A 280 -24.49 18.87 -4.82
C GLU A 280 -24.13 17.65 -5.68
N ILE A 281 -23.33 16.76 -5.12
CA ILE A 281 -22.83 15.49 -5.64
C ILE A 281 -23.16 14.42 -4.60
N ASN A 282 -23.51 13.21 -5.03
CA ASN A 282 -23.92 12.11 -4.15
C ASN A 282 -23.31 10.78 -4.61
N ALA A 283 -23.21 9.83 -3.68
CA ALA A 283 -22.85 8.45 -4.02
C ALA A 283 -23.84 7.88 -5.05
N GLY A 284 -23.32 7.19 -6.06
CA GLY A 284 -24.09 6.67 -7.20
C GLY A 284 -24.07 7.57 -8.44
N ASP A 285 -23.70 8.85 -8.31
CA ASP A 285 -23.62 9.75 -9.46
C ASP A 285 -22.55 9.29 -10.45
N LEU A 286 -22.91 9.25 -11.74
CA LEU A 286 -22.00 8.89 -12.82
C LEU A 286 -21.14 10.08 -13.18
N VAL A 287 -19.82 9.93 -13.14
CA VAL A 287 -18.88 10.99 -13.50
C VAL A 287 -18.63 10.92 -15.00
N LEU A 288 -18.88 12.01 -15.72
CA LEU A 288 -18.69 12.09 -17.17
C LEU A 288 -17.35 12.71 -17.54
N SER A 289 -16.97 13.80 -16.88
CA SER A 289 -15.67 14.46 -17.08
C SER A 289 -15.28 15.31 -15.90
N LEU A 290 -13.98 15.55 -15.75
CA LEU A 290 -13.43 16.54 -14.81
C LEU A 290 -12.72 17.62 -15.62
N GLU A 291 -12.79 18.87 -15.17
CA GLU A 291 -12.06 19.97 -15.78
C GLU A 291 -11.33 20.78 -14.70
N ALA A 292 -10.03 21.00 -14.90
CA ALA A 292 -9.19 21.85 -14.06
C ALA A 292 -8.26 22.66 -14.96
N ASN A 293 -8.03 23.94 -14.63
CA ASN A 293 -7.14 24.82 -15.41
C ASN A 293 -7.43 24.86 -16.93
N LYS A 294 -8.70 24.73 -17.33
CA LYS A 294 -9.18 24.61 -18.73
C LYS A 294 -8.78 23.32 -19.45
N ASN A 295 -8.14 22.38 -18.75
CA ASN A 295 -7.87 21.04 -19.24
C ASN A 295 -9.04 20.15 -18.84
N LYS A 296 -9.74 19.61 -19.83
CA LYS A 296 -10.89 18.72 -19.63
C LYS A 296 -10.48 17.26 -19.82
N LEU A 297 -10.61 16.48 -18.76
CA LEU A 297 -10.40 15.04 -18.74
C LEU A 297 -11.73 14.31 -18.89
N SER A 298 -11.89 13.55 -19.97
CA SER A 298 -13.02 12.63 -20.12
C SER A 298 -12.79 11.38 -19.27
N THR A 299 -13.85 10.90 -18.61
CA THR A 299 -13.80 9.62 -17.87
C THR A 299 -14.02 8.40 -18.79
N THR A 300 -14.32 8.62 -20.07
CA THR A 300 -14.51 7.54 -21.03
C THR A 300 -13.20 6.78 -21.20
N CYS A 301 -13.23 5.47 -20.95
CA CYS A 301 -12.06 4.58 -20.93
C CYS A 301 -10.99 4.87 -19.88
N LEU A 302 -11.18 5.87 -19.00
CA LEU A 302 -10.19 6.26 -18.01
C LEU A 302 -10.05 5.21 -16.89
N SER A 303 -8.84 4.94 -16.44
CA SER A 303 -8.60 4.17 -15.21
C SER A 303 -8.81 5.04 -13.96
N LEU A 304 -8.98 4.39 -12.80
CA LEU A 304 -9.01 5.13 -11.53
C LEU A 304 -7.64 5.73 -11.20
N GLU A 305 -6.56 5.04 -11.57
CA GLU A 305 -5.18 5.53 -11.47
C GLU A 305 -5.02 6.86 -12.22
N SER A 306 -5.27 6.87 -13.54
CA SER A 306 -5.24 8.09 -14.36
C SER A 306 -6.15 9.21 -13.84
N LEU A 307 -7.34 8.86 -13.29
CA LEU A 307 -8.23 9.84 -12.67
C LEU A 307 -7.57 10.50 -11.45
N TYR A 308 -6.99 9.69 -10.56
CA TYR A 308 -6.35 10.20 -9.36
C TYR A 308 -5.06 10.95 -9.70
N ASP A 309 -4.34 10.58 -10.76
CA ASP A 309 -3.18 11.34 -11.21
C ASP A 309 -3.56 12.79 -11.57
N PHE A 310 -4.64 12.94 -12.33
CA PHE A 310 -5.18 14.26 -12.67
C PHE A 310 -5.68 15.03 -11.45
N ILE A 311 -6.29 14.32 -10.48
CA ILE A 311 -6.76 14.95 -9.24
C ILE A 311 -5.59 15.36 -8.35
N PHE A 312 -4.54 14.56 -8.22
CA PHE A 312 -3.45 14.80 -7.29
C PHE A 312 -2.40 15.78 -7.80
N ASP A 313 -2.33 16.03 -9.10
CA ASP A 313 -1.55 17.13 -9.69
C ASP A 313 -1.78 18.45 -8.92
N GLU A 314 -0.71 18.99 -8.34
CA GLU A 314 -0.72 20.18 -7.49
C GLU A 314 -1.16 21.46 -8.23
N ALA A 315 -1.00 21.50 -9.57
CA ALA A 315 -1.48 22.59 -10.39
C ALA A 315 -3.02 22.66 -10.37
N ASN A 316 -3.68 21.52 -10.24
CA ASN A 316 -5.14 21.40 -10.25
C ASN A 316 -5.72 21.65 -8.85
N LYS A 317 -6.25 22.86 -8.62
CA LYS A 317 -6.80 23.28 -7.31
C LYS A 317 -8.33 23.32 -7.26
N ILE A 318 -8.97 23.52 -8.41
CA ILE A 318 -10.43 23.62 -8.55
C ILE A 318 -10.83 22.72 -9.71
N PHE A 319 -11.87 21.92 -9.49
CA PHE A 319 -12.39 20.93 -10.42
C PHE A 319 -13.85 21.21 -10.71
N ASN A 320 -14.18 21.32 -11.99
CA ASN A 320 -15.55 21.27 -12.48
C ASN A 320 -15.85 19.83 -12.87
N ILE A 321 -16.68 19.16 -12.07
CA ILE A 321 -17.03 17.76 -12.25
C ILE A 321 -18.39 17.70 -12.93
N ASN A 322 -18.41 17.22 -14.17
CA ASN A 322 -19.63 16.95 -14.89
C ASN A 322 -20.14 15.56 -14.49
N ILE A 323 -21.33 15.52 -13.90
CA ILE A 323 -21.98 14.32 -13.41
C ILE A 323 -23.34 14.11 -14.07
N LEU A 324 -23.74 12.84 -14.19
CA LEU A 324 -25.09 12.42 -14.47
C LEU A 324 -25.66 11.78 -13.20
N THR A 325 -26.64 12.45 -12.61
CA THR A 325 -27.30 11.95 -11.39
C THR A 325 -28.12 10.69 -11.66
N GLU A 326 -28.48 9.95 -10.61
CA GLU A 326 -29.40 8.80 -10.73
C GLU A 326 -30.74 9.14 -11.40
N LYS A 327 -31.16 10.42 -11.31
CA LYS A 327 -32.37 10.94 -11.98
C LYS A 327 -32.14 11.34 -13.44
N ASN A 328 -30.99 10.98 -14.03
CA ASN A 328 -30.55 11.34 -15.37
C ASN A 328 -30.44 12.85 -15.63
N ILE A 329 -30.21 13.64 -14.58
CA ILE A 329 -29.96 15.09 -14.71
C ILE A 329 -28.46 15.29 -14.86
N ASN A 330 -28.05 15.93 -15.96
CA ASN A 330 -26.67 16.37 -16.17
C ASN A 330 -26.44 17.66 -15.37
N LYS A 331 -25.44 17.64 -14.48
CA LYS A 331 -25.06 18.78 -13.64
C LYS A 331 -23.55 18.91 -13.63
N THR A 332 -23.06 20.15 -13.52
CA THR A 332 -21.66 20.42 -13.18
C THR A 332 -21.56 20.89 -11.74
N VAL A 333 -20.68 20.27 -10.97
CA VAL A 333 -20.39 20.62 -9.57
C VAL A 333 -18.96 21.12 -9.49
N THR A 334 -18.75 22.28 -8.87
CA THR A 334 -17.42 22.85 -8.70
C THR A 334 -16.91 22.52 -7.31
N LEU A 335 -15.81 21.76 -7.22
CA LEU A 335 -15.16 21.41 -5.97
C LEU A 335 -13.74 21.99 -5.94
N LYS A 336 -13.31 22.44 -4.77
CA LYS A 336 -11.96 22.92 -4.53
C LYS A 336 -11.22 21.91 -3.67
N LYS A 337 -9.91 21.72 -3.93
CA LYS A 337 -9.04 21.02 -2.97
C LYS A 337 -9.05 21.73 -1.63
N GLU A 338 -9.29 20.95 -0.59
CA GLU A 338 -9.22 21.37 0.80
C GLU A 338 -8.38 20.35 1.57
N ASN A 339 -7.73 20.82 2.63
CA ASN A 339 -7.03 19.95 3.54
C ASN A 339 -8.08 19.24 4.41
N LEU A 340 -8.17 17.92 4.26
CA LEU A 340 -9.11 17.06 4.96
C LEU A 340 -8.38 16.05 5.83
N LYS A 341 -8.87 15.87 7.07
CA LYS A 341 -8.38 14.84 7.98
C LYS A 341 -8.70 13.46 7.43
N ILE A 342 -7.70 12.57 7.44
CA ILE A 342 -7.86 11.18 7.02
C ILE A 342 -8.57 10.41 8.16
N GLU A 343 -9.87 10.14 7.99
CA GLU A 343 -10.69 9.50 9.04
C GLU A 343 -10.35 8.02 9.27
N VAL A 344 -9.79 7.33 8.25
CA VAL A 344 -9.35 5.92 8.36
C VAL A 344 -8.24 5.75 9.41
N ASN A 345 -7.49 6.83 9.68
CA ASN A 345 -6.45 6.88 10.70
C ASN A 345 -6.99 7.26 12.10
N ALA A 346 -8.31 7.30 12.32
CA ALA A 346 -8.86 7.62 13.63
C ALA A 346 -8.66 6.47 14.62
N VAL A 347 -7.95 6.74 15.72
CA VAL A 347 -7.76 5.81 16.84
C VAL A 347 -8.89 5.99 17.86
N ASN A 348 -9.59 4.90 18.18
CA ASN A 348 -10.54 4.84 19.29
C ASN A 348 -10.18 3.66 20.21
N SER A 349 -10.49 3.78 21.50
CA SER A 349 -10.33 2.69 22.46
C SER A 349 -11.65 2.01 22.83
N PHE A 350 -11.55 0.73 23.19
CA PHE A 350 -12.65 -0.08 23.71
C PHE A 350 -12.23 -0.73 25.02
N ILE A 351 -13.22 -1.20 25.79
CA ILE A 351 -13.01 -2.06 26.95
C ILE A 351 -13.58 -3.43 26.64
N LEU A 352 -12.75 -4.46 26.75
CA LEU A 352 -13.16 -5.86 26.74
C LEU A 352 -13.53 -6.24 28.17
N LYS A 353 -14.84 -6.25 28.46
CA LYS A 353 -15.39 -6.55 29.78
C LYS A 353 -15.62 -8.04 29.94
N GLY A 354 -14.77 -8.69 30.74
CA GLY A 354 -14.94 -10.09 31.11
C GLY A 354 -14.47 -10.33 32.54
N GLU A 355 -13.67 -11.36 32.75
CA GLU A 355 -13.06 -11.65 34.05
C GLU A 355 -12.12 -10.52 34.52
N GLN A 356 -11.41 -9.91 33.57
CA GLN A 356 -10.64 -8.67 33.75
C GLN A 356 -11.13 -7.62 32.74
N ASN A 357 -11.04 -6.34 33.12
CA ASN A 357 -11.36 -5.23 32.22
C ASN A 357 -10.12 -4.90 31.41
N ILE A 358 -10.06 -5.32 30.15
CA ILE A 358 -8.88 -5.11 29.30
C ILE A 358 -9.16 -3.96 28.33
N GLY A 359 -8.27 -2.97 28.30
CA GLY A 359 -8.30 -1.95 27.26
C GLY A 359 -7.88 -2.55 25.92
N TYR A 360 -8.54 -2.16 24.84
CA TYR A 360 -8.19 -2.55 23.49
C TYR A 360 -8.03 -1.30 22.63
N ILE A 361 -6.89 -1.19 21.96
CA ILE A 361 -6.64 -0.16 20.96
C ILE A 361 -6.05 -0.81 19.71
N SER A 362 -6.69 -0.58 18.57
CA SER A 362 -6.13 -0.90 17.25
C SER A 362 -5.48 0.35 16.66
N LEU A 363 -4.25 0.21 16.17
CA LEU A 363 -3.54 1.27 15.47
C LEU A 363 -3.34 0.86 14.00
N PRO A 364 -4.07 1.46 13.05
CA PRO A 364 -4.02 1.04 11.64
C PRO A 364 -2.75 1.47 10.92
N SER A 365 -2.15 2.61 11.30
CA SER A 365 -0.92 3.13 10.69
C SER A 365 -0.19 4.09 11.64
N PHE A 366 1.11 4.29 11.43
CA PHE A 366 1.88 5.32 12.13
C PHE A 366 1.82 6.67 11.41
N TYR A 367 0.62 7.26 11.32
CA TYR A 367 0.42 8.55 10.65
C TYR A 367 0.99 9.73 11.44
N THR A 368 1.44 10.77 10.73
CA THR A 368 1.96 12.02 11.32
C THR A 368 1.53 13.25 10.52
N ASN A 369 1.29 14.36 11.21
CA ASN A 369 1.21 15.68 10.61
C ASN A 369 2.64 16.19 10.41
N LEU A 370 3.00 16.59 9.20
CA LEU A 370 4.38 17.00 8.86
C LEU A 370 4.72 18.39 9.38
N ASP A 371 3.74 19.27 9.57
CA ASP A 371 3.95 20.65 10.00
C ASP A 371 4.22 20.75 11.50
N TYR A 372 3.51 19.94 12.30
CA TYR A 372 3.57 20.01 13.78
C TYR A 372 4.15 18.77 14.45
N GLY A 373 4.31 17.66 13.72
CA GLY A 373 4.87 16.41 14.25
C GLY A 373 3.96 15.65 15.22
N TYR A 374 2.68 16.02 15.32
CA TYR A 374 1.64 15.29 16.05
C TYR A 374 1.02 14.20 15.18
N GLY A 375 0.60 13.09 15.77
CA GLY A 375 0.02 11.98 15.01
C GLY A 375 -0.50 10.86 15.88
N SER A 376 -0.33 9.64 15.38
CA SER A 376 -0.78 8.39 16.03
C SER A 376 -0.38 8.29 17.50
N ALA A 377 0.85 8.66 17.88
CA ALA A 377 1.29 8.63 19.27
C ALA A 377 0.42 9.54 20.17
N ASN A 378 0.11 10.75 19.70
CA ASN A 378 -0.72 11.69 20.47
C ASN A 378 -2.16 11.21 20.62
N ASP A 379 -2.72 10.58 19.59
CA ASP A 379 -4.08 10.04 19.65
C ASP A 379 -4.13 8.81 20.56
N ILE A 380 -3.14 7.91 20.51
CA ILE A 380 -3.01 6.82 21.48
C ILE A 380 -2.87 7.36 22.90
N ALA A 381 -2.08 8.40 23.14
CA ALA A 381 -1.93 8.99 24.47
C ALA A 381 -3.25 9.50 25.06
N LYS A 382 -4.13 10.10 24.23
CA LYS A 382 -5.48 10.52 24.65
C LYS A 382 -6.33 9.31 25.06
N GLU A 383 -6.30 8.26 24.26
CA GLU A 383 -7.05 7.04 24.55
C GLU A 383 -6.52 6.32 25.81
N LEU A 384 -5.20 6.26 25.99
CA LEU A 384 -4.58 5.75 27.21
C LEU A 384 -4.99 6.53 28.45
N PHE A 385 -5.09 7.87 28.37
CA PHE A 385 -5.56 8.69 29.47
C PHE A 385 -7.00 8.32 29.88
N LYS A 386 -7.89 8.14 28.90
CA LYS A 386 -9.29 7.75 29.16
C LYS A 386 -9.39 6.35 29.75
N LEU A 387 -8.64 5.39 29.19
CA LEU A 387 -8.60 4.01 29.69
C LEU A 387 -8.03 3.92 31.12
N ASN A 388 -7.01 4.73 31.44
CA ASN A 388 -6.48 4.83 32.80
C ASN A 388 -7.51 5.40 33.78
N ALA A 389 -8.33 6.38 33.35
CA ALA A 389 -9.37 6.97 34.20
C ALA A 389 -10.45 5.96 34.62
N VAL A 390 -10.69 4.92 33.81
CA VAL A 390 -11.62 3.81 34.13
C VAL A 390 -10.91 2.57 34.71
N ASN A 391 -9.62 2.68 35.02
CA ASN A 391 -8.83 1.69 35.75
C ASN A 391 -8.83 0.26 35.15
N ILE A 392 -8.63 0.13 33.83
CA ILE A 392 -8.44 -1.18 33.16
C ILE A 392 -7.30 -2.01 33.76
N ASP A 393 -7.37 -3.34 33.72
CA ASP A 393 -6.38 -4.25 34.30
C ASP A 393 -5.16 -4.50 33.41
N GLY A 394 -5.30 -4.31 32.10
CA GLY A 394 -4.24 -4.48 31.10
C GLY A 394 -4.64 -3.92 29.75
N LEU A 395 -3.70 -3.85 28.81
CA LEU A 395 -3.91 -3.29 27.48
C LEU A 395 -3.50 -4.29 26.39
N ILE A 396 -4.35 -4.41 25.37
CA ILE A 396 -4.02 -5.00 24.08
C ILE A 396 -3.80 -3.87 23.09
N LEU A 397 -2.60 -3.81 22.51
CA LEU A 397 -2.27 -2.94 21.38
C LEU A 397 -2.24 -3.80 20.11
N ASP A 398 -3.24 -3.65 19.26
CA ASP A 398 -3.35 -4.38 18.01
C ASP A 398 -2.66 -3.62 16.86
N LEU A 399 -1.63 -4.25 16.29
CA LEU A 399 -0.83 -3.78 15.17
C LEU A 399 -0.98 -4.69 13.93
N ARG A 400 -1.96 -5.59 13.91
CA ARG A 400 -2.27 -6.40 12.71
C ARG A 400 -2.65 -5.48 11.55
N GLY A 401 -2.17 -5.80 10.35
CA GLY A 401 -2.40 -4.98 9.15
C GLY A 401 -1.64 -3.65 9.12
N ASN A 402 -0.86 -3.32 10.16
CA ASN A 402 -0.16 -2.05 10.23
C ASN A 402 1.23 -2.15 9.56
N GLY A 403 1.30 -1.76 8.29
CA GLY A 403 2.53 -1.72 7.49
C GLY A 403 3.58 -0.67 7.92
N GLY A 404 3.31 0.10 8.98
CA GLY A 404 4.23 1.06 9.57
C GLY A 404 3.84 2.52 9.32
N GLY A 405 4.85 3.38 9.10
CA GLY A 405 4.68 4.82 8.90
C GLY A 405 5.79 5.64 9.57
N SER A 406 5.42 6.73 10.22
CA SER A 406 6.34 7.65 10.89
C SER A 406 7.10 6.99 12.05
N MET A 407 8.42 6.85 11.89
CA MET A 407 9.32 6.36 12.94
C MET A 407 9.31 7.27 14.18
N LYS A 408 9.10 8.57 14.02
CA LYS A 408 8.94 9.49 15.16
C LYS A 408 7.76 9.07 16.03
N GLN A 409 6.61 8.77 15.41
CA GLN A 409 5.42 8.35 16.16
C GLN A 409 5.63 7.00 16.85
N ALA A 410 6.38 6.08 16.22
CA ALA A 410 6.74 4.81 16.85
C ALA A 410 7.65 4.99 18.09
N ILE A 411 8.62 5.89 18.01
CA ILE A 411 9.51 6.24 19.13
C ILE A 411 8.70 6.87 20.28
N ASP A 412 7.88 7.86 19.96
CA ASP A 412 7.04 8.56 20.93
C ASP A 412 6.06 7.59 21.62
N LEU A 413 5.44 6.67 20.85
CA LEU A 413 4.54 5.66 21.38
C LEU A 413 5.27 4.65 22.27
N ALA A 414 6.45 4.17 21.86
CA ALA A 414 7.23 3.24 22.68
C ALA A 414 7.59 3.86 24.04
N GLY A 415 7.92 5.16 24.04
CA GLY A 415 8.17 5.96 25.24
C GLY A 415 7.04 5.95 26.27
N MET A 416 5.79 5.81 25.83
CA MET A 416 4.63 5.75 26.74
C MET A 416 4.62 4.53 27.65
N PHE A 417 5.36 3.48 27.28
CA PHE A 417 5.37 2.19 27.96
C PHE A 417 6.68 1.90 28.72
N ILE A 418 7.72 2.71 28.56
CA ILE A 418 9.02 2.54 29.24
C ILE A 418 9.44 3.84 29.95
N ASP A 419 10.22 3.78 31.03
CA ASP A 419 10.67 5.00 31.74
C ASP A 419 11.91 5.63 31.08
N LYS A 420 12.87 4.78 30.70
CA LYS A 420 14.13 5.19 30.07
C LYS A 420 14.82 4.00 29.41
N GLY A 421 15.57 4.28 28.36
CA GLY A 421 16.47 3.29 27.74
C GLY A 421 16.61 3.48 26.24
N PRO A 422 17.48 2.69 25.60
CA PRO A 422 17.52 2.59 24.16
C PRO A 422 16.25 1.91 23.63
N LEU A 423 15.73 2.35 22.50
CA LEU A 423 14.66 1.68 21.77
C LEU A 423 15.20 0.84 20.60
N GLY A 424 16.33 1.25 20.03
CA GLY A 424 17.01 0.53 18.96
C GLY A 424 18.24 1.30 18.49
N ILE A 425 18.78 0.88 17.35
CA ILE A 425 19.95 1.48 16.72
C ILE A 425 19.70 1.62 15.22
N TYR A 426 19.99 2.79 14.67
CA TYR A 426 20.14 2.97 13.22
C TYR A 426 21.60 2.86 12.82
N ARG A 427 21.85 2.22 11.68
CA ARG A 427 23.15 2.23 11.01
C ARG A 427 22.97 2.83 9.62
N ASN A 428 23.78 3.82 9.25
CA ASN A 428 23.82 4.38 7.89
C ASN A 428 24.86 3.65 7.00
N HIS A 429 25.00 4.07 5.74
CA HIS A 429 25.96 3.49 4.79
C HIS A 429 27.44 3.71 5.19
N GLU A 430 27.75 4.76 5.96
CA GLU A 430 29.09 5.04 6.51
C GLU A 430 29.41 4.22 7.78
N ASN A 431 28.57 3.24 8.13
CA ASN A 431 28.64 2.47 9.39
C ASN A 431 28.49 3.29 10.68
N LYS A 432 28.04 4.54 10.60
CA LYS A 432 27.71 5.34 11.78
C LYS A 432 26.48 4.75 12.45
N LYS A 433 26.60 4.47 13.76
CA LYS A 433 25.53 3.95 14.60
C LYS A 433 24.91 5.06 15.43
N THR A 434 23.59 5.20 15.36
CA THR A 434 22.81 6.17 16.15
C THR A 434 21.89 5.41 17.09
N ILE A 435 22.07 5.61 18.40
CA ILE A 435 21.18 5.00 19.42
C ILE A 435 19.90 5.81 19.49
N ILE A 436 18.76 5.13 19.30
CA ILE A 436 17.43 5.71 19.39
C ILE A 436 16.98 5.59 20.84
N LYS A 437 16.40 6.65 21.39
CA LYS A 437 15.90 6.71 22.77
C LYS A 437 14.62 7.52 22.79
N ASP A 438 13.74 7.22 23.74
CA ASP A 438 12.78 8.23 24.18
C ASP A 438 13.54 9.30 24.98
N LEU A 439 13.31 10.57 24.63
CA LEU A 439 13.89 11.72 25.32
C LEU A 439 13.03 12.18 26.49
N ASN A 440 11.76 11.77 26.52
CA ASN A 440 10.85 12.01 27.62
C ASN A 440 11.07 10.94 28.70
N ARG A 441 11.03 11.34 29.96
CA ARG A 441 11.10 10.39 31.09
C ARG A 441 9.71 10.15 31.66
N GLY A 442 9.55 8.98 32.27
CA GLY A 442 8.28 8.55 32.86
C GLY A 442 7.50 7.63 31.93
N THR A 443 6.44 7.03 32.47
CA THR A 443 5.65 6.02 31.76
C THR A 443 4.18 6.36 31.92
N LEU A 444 3.44 6.42 30.81
CA LEU A 444 2.00 6.71 30.83
C LEU A 444 1.16 5.47 31.17
N PHE A 445 1.65 4.28 30.85
CA PHE A 445 0.95 3.03 31.12
C PHE A 445 1.90 1.96 31.66
N THR A 446 1.65 1.48 32.89
CA THR A 446 2.54 0.55 33.61
C THR A 446 1.95 -0.86 33.80
N LYS A 447 0.65 -1.04 33.56
CA LYS A 447 -0.05 -2.32 33.69
C LYS A 447 0.34 -3.31 32.58
N PRO A 448 -0.01 -4.61 32.69
CA PRO A 448 0.26 -5.61 31.65
C PRO A 448 -0.11 -5.16 30.24
N LEU A 449 0.79 -5.42 29.30
CA LEU A 449 0.67 -5.03 27.89
C LEU A 449 0.90 -6.26 27.01
N VAL A 450 0.02 -6.47 26.06
CA VAL A 450 0.18 -7.44 24.98
C VAL A 450 0.12 -6.71 23.64
N ILE A 451 1.03 -7.04 22.73
CA ILE A 451 1.05 -6.53 21.37
C ILE A 451 0.63 -7.67 20.44
N LEU A 452 -0.44 -7.44 19.66
CA LEU A 452 -0.95 -8.38 18.67
C LEU A 452 -0.43 -7.97 17.28
N ILE A 453 0.18 -8.91 16.56
CA ILE A 453 0.85 -8.68 15.26
C ILE A 453 0.47 -9.75 14.24
N ASN A 454 0.64 -9.46 12.95
CA ASN A 454 0.56 -10.44 11.87
C ASN A 454 1.63 -10.21 10.80
N ASN A 455 1.59 -11.00 9.73
CA ASN A 455 2.45 -10.93 8.55
C ASN A 455 2.42 -9.58 7.80
N GLU A 456 1.39 -8.77 8.01
CA GLU A 456 1.27 -7.41 7.46
C GLU A 456 1.81 -6.32 8.40
N SER A 457 2.09 -6.66 9.67
CA SER A 457 2.81 -5.76 10.57
C SER A 457 4.23 -5.55 10.05
N ALA A 458 4.61 -4.31 9.77
CA ALA A 458 5.93 -4.00 9.18
C ALA A 458 6.56 -2.70 9.72
N SER A 459 7.87 -2.55 9.55
CA SER A 459 8.60 -1.28 9.74
C SER A 459 8.41 -0.68 11.15
N ALA A 460 7.75 0.47 11.28
CA ALA A 460 7.47 1.11 12.57
C ALA A 460 6.76 0.18 13.58
N SER A 461 5.85 -0.68 13.12
CA SER A 461 5.18 -1.70 13.93
C SER A 461 6.17 -2.72 14.48
N GLU A 462 7.12 -3.17 13.65
CA GLU A 462 8.17 -4.09 14.06
C GLU A 462 9.16 -3.41 15.02
N PHE A 463 9.51 -2.15 14.76
CA PHE A 463 10.40 -1.38 15.63
C PHE A 463 9.86 -1.28 17.06
N ILE A 464 8.60 -0.84 17.25
CA ILE A 464 8.02 -0.73 18.59
C ILE A 464 7.87 -2.12 19.24
N THR A 465 7.47 -3.13 18.48
CA THR A 465 7.31 -4.50 18.97
C THR A 465 8.66 -5.04 19.47
N ALA A 466 9.72 -4.89 18.68
CA ALA A 466 11.07 -5.29 19.06
C ALA A 466 11.56 -4.53 20.29
N ALA A 467 11.37 -3.21 20.32
CA ALA A 467 11.79 -2.38 21.45
C ALA A 467 11.10 -2.80 22.77
N LEU A 468 9.77 -2.95 22.75
CA LEU A 468 8.99 -3.32 23.94
C LEU A 468 9.22 -4.78 24.36
N ARG A 469 9.45 -5.69 23.41
CA ARG A 469 9.87 -7.07 23.69
C ARG A 469 11.26 -7.10 24.33
N ASP A 470 12.20 -6.33 23.81
CA ASP A 470 13.58 -6.28 24.34
C ASP A 470 13.66 -5.64 25.74
N HIS A 471 12.76 -4.71 26.05
CA HIS A 471 12.54 -4.19 27.40
C HIS A 471 11.77 -5.14 28.31
N ASN A 472 11.33 -6.29 27.80
CA ASN A 472 10.47 -7.24 28.52
C ASN A 472 9.19 -6.57 29.07
N ARG A 473 8.72 -5.56 28.32
CA ARG A 473 7.61 -4.69 28.68
C ARG A 473 6.27 -5.24 28.18
N ALA A 474 6.27 -5.88 27.02
CA ALA A 474 5.09 -6.48 26.41
C ALA A 474 5.31 -7.97 26.12
N ILE A 475 4.21 -8.72 26.10
CA ILE A 475 4.15 -10.05 25.46
C ILE A 475 3.74 -9.81 24.01
N VAL A 476 4.43 -10.44 23.06
CA VAL A 476 4.10 -10.37 21.63
C VAL A 476 3.34 -11.64 21.24
N VAL A 477 2.17 -11.49 20.62
CA VAL A 477 1.32 -12.62 20.19
C VAL A 477 0.83 -12.42 18.76
N GLY A 478 0.36 -13.48 18.10
CA GLY A 478 -0.15 -13.43 16.72
C GLY A 478 0.70 -14.24 15.76
N SER A 479 0.95 -13.73 14.55
CA SER A 479 1.82 -14.38 13.55
C SER A 479 3.08 -13.59 13.25
N LYS A 480 4.05 -14.26 12.62
CA LYS A 480 5.35 -13.67 12.23
C LYS A 480 5.16 -12.43 11.35
N THR A 481 5.89 -11.36 11.63
CA THR A 481 5.80 -10.09 10.88
C THR A 481 6.52 -10.11 9.53
N TYR A 482 6.32 -9.03 8.75
CA TYR A 482 6.84 -8.88 7.39
C TYR A 482 8.38 -8.95 7.27
N GLY A 483 9.11 -8.35 8.21
CA GLY A 483 10.57 -8.31 8.22
C GLY A 483 11.20 -7.08 7.59
N LYS A 484 10.55 -5.92 7.64
CA LYS A 484 11.08 -4.66 7.10
C LYS A 484 11.86 -3.88 8.17
N GLY A 485 13.18 -4.08 8.16
CA GLY A 485 14.15 -3.42 9.02
C GLY A 485 14.94 -2.29 8.35
N THR A 486 14.43 -1.66 7.29
CA THR A 486 15.10 -0.56 6.57
C THR A 486 14.30 0.74 6.64
N ILE A 487 14.98 1.88 6.61
CA ILE A 487 14.38 3.22 6.65
C ILE A 487 14.65 3.92 5.33
N GLN A 488 13.58 4.50 4.79
CA GLN A 488 13.63 5.30 3.58
C GLN A 488 13.44 6.78 3.89
N GLN A 489 14.04 7.62 3.05
CA GLN A 489 13.79 9.05 3.00
C GLN A 489 13.34 9.42 1.60
N VAL A 490 12.33 10.28 1.50
CA VAL A 490 11.94 10.91 0.24
C VAL A 490 12.65 12.25 0.13
N VAL A 491 13.35 12.46 -0.99
CA VAL A 491 14.15 13.66 -1.24
C VAL A 491 13.75 14.24 -2.61
N PRO A 492 13.45 15.56 -2.70
CA PRO A 492 13.24 16.20 -3.99
C PRO A 492 14.53 16.23 -4.79
N LEU A 493 14.44 15.87 -6.07
CA LEU A 493 15.53 16.04 -7.02
C LEU A 493 15.57 17.48 -7.52
N ARG A 494 16.77 17.97 -7.84
CA ARG A 494 16.95 19.35 -8.34
C ARG A 494 16.28 19.52 -9.71
N ARG A 495 15.99 20.77 -10.08
CA ARG A 495 15.44 21.15 -11.41
C ARG A 495 14.08 20.50 -11.69
N ASP A 496 13.24 20.33 -10.68
CA ASP A 496 11.90 19.73 -10.84
C ASP A 496 11.94 18.31 -11.45
N ALA A 497 13.05 17.58 -11.23
CA ALA A 497 13.28 16.24 -11.79
C ALA A 497 12.53 15.12 -11.04
N GLY A 498 11.45 15.45 -10.32
CA GLY A 498 10.74 14.52 -9.45
C GLY A 498 11.39 14.33 -8.08
N TYR A 499 11.15 13.18 -7.47
CA TYR A 499 11.57 12.82 -6.12
C TYR A 499 12.20 11.42 -6.14
N ILE A 500 13.13 11.19 -5.23
CA ILE A 500 13.67 9.86 -4.98
C ILE A 500 13.34 9.43 -3.56
N LYS A 501 12.75 8.25 -3.43
CA LYS A 501 12.64 7.54 -2.17
C LYS A 501 13.83 6.60 -2.09
N ILE A 502 14.69 6.79 -1.11
CA ILE A 502 15.97 6.07 -1.01
C ILE A 502 16.12 5.46 0.38
N THR A 503 16.53 4.19 0.42
CA THR A 503 16.90 3.54 1.69
C THR A 503 18.21 4.14 2.20
N ILE A 504 18.19 4.75 3.40
CA ILE A 504 19.36 5.46 3.98
C ILE A 504 19.96 4.73 5.18
N GLU A 505 19.13 3.98 5.90
CA GLU A 505 19.51 3.37 7.17
C GLU A 505 18.89 1.99 7.34
N LYS A 506 19.54 1.15 8.14
CA LYS A 506 19.03 -0.14 8.60
C LYS A 506 18.86 -0.12 10.12
N MET A 507 17.77 -0.75 10.58
CA MET A 507 17.34 -0.80 11.98
C MET A 507 17.80 -2.07 12.67
N TYR A 508 18.20 -1.92 13.93
CA TYR A 508 18.59 -2.98 14.83
C TYR A 508 17.91 -2.82 16.19
N GLY A 509 17.59 -3.95 16.83
CA GLY A 509 17.31 -3.97 18.26
C GLY A 509 18.52 -3.50 19.04
N PHE A 510 18.31 -2.98 20.25
CA PHE A 510 19.43 -2.49 21.07
C PHE A 510 20.31 -3.62 21.64
N LYS A 511 19.96 -4.89 21.38
CA LYS A 511 20.79 -6.07 21.60
C LYS A 511 21.76 -6.36 20.44
N GLY A 512 21.55 -5.72 19.28
CA GLY A 512 22.43 -5.80 18.11
C GLY A 512 21.93 -6.70 16.98
N ASP A 513 20.78 -7.33 17.14
CA ASP A 513 20.06 -8.12 16.13
C ASP A 513 19.13 -7.25 15.26
N THR A 514 18.69 -7.77 14.12
CA THR A 514 17.75 -7.10 13.20
C THR A 514 16.68 -8.08 12.74
N HIS A 515 15.45 -7.59 12.56
CA HIS A 515 14.35 -8.35 11.97
C HIS A 515 14.33 -8.26 10.43
N GLN A 516 15.26 -7.53 9.81
CA GLN A 516 15.34 -7.40 8.35
C GLN A 516 15.37 -8.77 7.65
N GLY A 517 14.44 -8.99 6.73
CA GLY A 517 14.28 -10.22 5.95
C GLY A 517 13.70 -11.42 6.70
N ILE A 518 13.63 -11.36 8.03
CA ILE A 518 13.20 -12.49 8.88
C ILE A 518 11.96 -12.20 9.72
N GLY A 519 11.55 -10.95 9.92
CA GLY A 519 10.42 -10.60 10.78
C GLY A 519 10.70 -10.80 12.27
N ILE A 520 9.67 -10.53 13.07
CA ILE A 520 9.60 -10.73 14.50
C ILE A 520 8.76 -11.98 14.73
N GLN A 521 9.39 -12.99 15.33
CA GLN A 521 8.65 -14.13 15.86
C GLN A 521 7.91 -13.69 17.15
N PRO A 522 6.59 -13.91 17.25
CA PRO A 522 5.84 -13.66 18.48
C PRO A 522 6.28 -14.61 19.61
N ASP A 523 6.08 -14.19 20.85
CA ASP A 523 6.34 -15.02 22.03
C ASP A 523 5.35 -16.21 22.12
N ILE A 524 4.12 -16.00 21.63
CA ILE A 524 3.07 -17.01 21.49
C ILE A 524 2.47 -16.89 20.09
N GLU A 525 2.63 -17.92 19.26
CA GLU A 525 2.23 -17.92 17.86
C GLU A 525 0.80 -18.45 17.65
N PHE A 526 0.06 -17.80 16.77
CA PHE A 526 -1.28 -18.19 16.32
C PHE A 526 -1.23 -18.79 14.91
N PRO A 527 -2.16 -19.70 14.56
CA PRO A 527 -2.36 -20.08 13.17
C PRO A 527 -2.82 -18.85 12.36
N SER A 528 -2.18 -18.60 11.22
CA SER A 528 -2.55 -17.51 10.32
C SER A 528 -3.02 -18.03 8.97
N LEU A 529 -3.84 -17.26 8.27
CA LEU A 529 -4.22 -17.58 6.89
C LEU A 529 -3.05 -17.34 5.95
N PHE A 530 -3.02 -18.09 4.84
CA PHE A 530 -2.04 -17.95 3.76
C PHE A 530 -0.60 -18.35 4.12
N VAL A 531 -0.38 -19.04 5.24
CA VAL A 531 0.94 -19.59 5.59
C VAL A 531 1.52 -20.41 4.43
N GLY A 532 2.76 -20.10 4.03
CA GLY A 532 3.44 -20.70 2.88
C GLY A 532 3.14 -20.00 1.54
N LEU A 533 2.18 -19.08 1.50
CA LEU A 533 1.90 -18.15 0.40
C LEU A 533 2.34 -16.72 0.74
N GLU A 534 2.55 -16.43 2.02
CA GLU A 534 3.00 -15.13 2.53
C GLU A 534 4.32 -14.70 1.87
N SER A 535 4.32 -13.47 1.34
CA SER A 535 5.52 -12.81 0.84
C SER A 535 6.01 -11.83 1.89
N GLY A 536 7.03 -12.22 2.66
CA GLY A 536 7.75 -11.32 3.56
C GLY A 536 8.87 -10.57 2.83
N GLU A 537 9.60 -9.74 3.55
CA GLU A 537 10.71 -8.94 3.00
C GLU A 537 11.74 -9.77 2.21
N SER A 538 12.00 -11.01 2.64
CA SER A 538 12.96 -11.91 1.99
C SER A 538 12.50 -12.50 0.65
N ALA A 539 11.22 -12.39 0.33
CA ALA A 539 10.69 -12.81 -0.97
C ALA A 539 10.88 -11.72 -2.04
N ASN A 540 11.16 -10.48 -1.64
CA ASN A 540 11.48 -9.41 -2.59
C ASN A 540 12.86 -9.61 -3.20
N GLU A 541 12.97 -9.42 -4.51
CA GLU A 541 14.29 -9.36 -5.17
C GLU A 541 15.11 -8.20 -4.60
N ASN A 542 16.44 -8.35 -4.56
CA ASN A 542 17.38 -7.33 -4.09
C ASN A 542 17.20 -6.87 -2.62
N PHE A 543 16.38 -7.52 -1.81
CA PHE A 543 16.21 -7.15 -0.40
C PHE A 543 17.53 -7.07 0.35
N ILE A 544 17.64 -6.11 1.28
CA ILE A 544 18.84 -5.97 2.10
C ILE A 544 18.91 -7.17 3.06
N LYS A 545 20.00 -7.94 3.00
CA LYS A 545 20.18 -9.16 3.81
C LYS A 545 20.29 -8.86 5.31
N ASN A 546 19.91 -9.84 6.13
CA ASN A 546 20.06 -9.82 7.59
C ASN A 546 21.56 -9.80 8.00
N ASP A 547 21.87 -9.11 9.10
CA ASP A 547 23.20 -9.11 9.75
C ASP A 547 23.08 -8.62 11.21
N THR A 548 24.19 -8.58 11.94
CA THR A 548 24.22 -8.11 13.34
C THR A 548 25.23 -6.99 13.54
N ILE A 549 25.05 -6.19 14.58
CA ILE A 549 26.02 -5.21 15.03
C ILE A 549 26.55 -5.54 16.42
N VAL A 550 27.82 -5.19 16.67
CA VAL A 550 28.37 -5.20 18.03
C VAL A 550 27.58 -4.20 18.88
N LYS A 551 27.02 -4.69 20.00
CA LYS A 551 26.36 -3.88 21.02
C LYS A 551 27.37 -2.95 21.67
N ASP A 552 27.14 -1.65 21.53
CA ASP A 552 27.92 -0.60 22.20
C ASP A 552 26.98 0.35 22.95
N ILE A 553 26.24 -0.22 23.91
CA ILE A 553 25.29 0.52 24.73
C ILE A 553 25.49 0.17 26.21
N TYR A 554 25.74 1.20 27.02
CA TYR A 554 25.73 1.12 28.48
C TYR A 554 24.30 1.16 29.02
N PHE A 555 23.58 0.03 28.89
CA PHE A 555 22.24 -0.18 29.43
C PHE A 555 22.09 -1.62 29.94
N LYS A 556 21.54 -1.77 31.15
CA LYS A 556 21.26 -3.07 31.74
C LYS A 556 20.02 -3.65 31.06
N ILE A 557 20.22 -4.66 30.22
CA ILE A 557 19.13 -5.36 29.56
C ILE A 557 18.30 -6.08 30.64
N PRO A 558 16.97 -5.90 30.67
CA PRO A 558 16.09 -6.64 31.56
C PRO A 558 16.19 -8.15 31.34
N THR A 559 16.13 -8.95 32.41
CA THR A 559 16.04 -10.41 32.28
C THR A 559 14.74 -10.77 31.58
N ALA A 560 14.81 -11.65 30.57
CA ALA A 560 13.63 -12.11 29.85
C ALA A 560 12.65 -12.83 30.79
N LYS A 561 11.36 -12.53 30.66
CA LYS A 561 10.31 -13.28 31.38
C LYS A 561 10.13 -14.65 30.75
N ASN A 562 9.73 -15.61 31.57
CA ASN A 562 9.38 -16.93 31.11
C ASN A 562 7.88 -16.99 30.81
N TYR A 563 7.52 -17.20 29.54
CA TYR A 563 6.14 -17.33 29.07
C TYR A 563 5.74 -18.77 28.73
N GLU A 564 6.55 -19.79 29.07
CA GLU A 564 6.27 -21.20 28.72
C GLU A 564 4.90 -21.68 29.21
N ASN A 565 4.50 -21.32 30.43
CA ASN A 565 3.21 -21.70 30.97
C ASN A 565 2.04 -21.02 30.21
N LEU A 566 2.19 -19.74 29.87
CA LEU A 566 1.19 -19.01 29.07
C LEU A 566 1.07 -19.63 27.67
N ARG A 567 2.21 -19.92 27.04
CA ARG A 567 2.29 -20.58 25.73
C ARG A 567 1.62 -21.94 25.76
N ALA A 568 1.91 -22.77 26.76
CA ALA A 568 1.30 -24.10 26.89
C ALA A 568 -0.23 -24.04 27.03
N LYS A 569 -0.74 -23.10 27.85
CA LYS A 569 -2.20 -22.88 27.99
C LYS A 569 -2.83 -22.42 26.68
N SER A 570 -2.20 -21.47 25.98
CA SER A 570 -2.70 -20.93 24.72
C SER A 570 -2.75 -22.01 23.63
N LEU A 571 -1.67 -22.74 23.43
CA LEU A 571 -1.60 -23.85 22.46
C LEU A 571 -2.67 -24.93 22.73
N ALA A 572 -2.96 -25.22 24.00
CA ALA A 572 -4.02 -26.17 24.36
C ALA A 572 -5.43 -25.67 23.99
N ARG A 573 -5.67 -24.35 24.02
CA ARG A 573 -6.93 -23.73 23.57
C ARG A 573 -7.00 -23.69 22.04
N ILE A 574 -5.95 -23.20 21.37
CA ILE A 574 -5.85 -23.10 19.92
C ILE A 574 -6.10 -24.46 19.26
N LYS A 575 -5.46 -25.53 19.74
CA LYS A 575 -5.65 -26.90 19.21
C LYS A 575 -7.10 -27.40 19.27
N LYS A 576 -7.90 -26.88 20.19
CA LYS A 576 -9.32 -27.23 20.34
C LYS A 576 -10.24 -26.28 19.56
N SER A 577 -9.76 -25.08 19.21
CA SER A 577 -10.52 -24.04 18.52
C SER A 577 -11.01 -24.51 17.15
N LYS A 578 -12.22 -24.07 16.79
CA LYS A 578 -12.80 -24.28 15.46
C LYS A 578 -12.04 -23.46 14.42
N ALA A 579 -11.78 -22.19 14.71
CA ALA A 579 -11.04 -21.27 13.86
C ALA A 579 -9.68 -21.84 13.44
N SER A 580 -8.88 -22.32 14.41
CA SER A 580 -7.57 -22.94 14.13
C SER A 580 -7.64 -24.07 13.11
N LYS A 581 -8.60 -25.00 13.27
CA LYS A 581 -8.78 -26.13 12.36
C LYS A 581 -9.22 -25.68 10.97
N THR A 582 -10.06 -24.64 10.91
CA THR A 582 -10.51 -24.05 9.64
C THR A 582 -9.35 -23.37 8.93
N ILE A 583 -8.51 -22.59 9.63
CA ILE A 583 -7.30 -21.96 9.08
C ILE A 583 -6.36 -23.02 8.49
N GLU A 584 -6.04 -24.07 9.26
CA GLU A 584 -5.18 -25.16 8.80
C GLU A 584 -5.73 -25.83 7.53
N LYS A 585 -7.05 -26.06 7.49
CA LYS A 585 -7.71 -26.62 6.31
C LYS A 585 -7.66 -25.68 5.11
N ILE A 586 -7.97 -24.39 5.29
CA ILE A 586 -7.91 -23.38 4.22
C ILE A 586 -6.50 -23.32 3.63
N ASN A 587 -5.48 -23.22 4.48
CA ASN A 587 -4.08 -23.16 4.02
C ASN A 587 -3.69 -24.41 3.23
N SER A 588 -4.00 -25.60 3.76
CA SER A 588 -3.73 -26.87 3.09
C SER A 588 -4.43 -26.96 1.73
N ASP A 589 -5.73 -26.65 1.67
CA ASP A 589 -6.52 -26.74 0.43
C ASP A 589 -6.10 -25.70 -0.59
N LEU A 590 -5.76 -24.49 -0.14
CA LEU A 590 -5.29 -23.40 -0.99
C LEU A 590 -3.92 -23.70 -1.59
N LEU A 591 -2.96 -24.16 -0.78
CA LEU A 591 -1.65 -24.60 -1.28
C LEU A 591 -1.80 -25.75 -2.28
N ASN A 592 -2.69 -26.71 -1.99
CA ASN A 592 -2.98 -27.82 -2.90
C ASN A 592 -3.63 -27.35 -4.22
N TYR A 593 -4.47 -26.32 -4.17
CA TYR A 593 -5.09 -25.73 -5.36
C TYR A 593 -4.07 -24.95 -6.21
N LEU A 594 -3.17 -24.19 -5.58
CA LEU A 594 -2.22 -23.31 -6.25
C LEU A 594 -0.93 -24.03 -6.71
N ASN A 595 -0.51 -25.10 -6.03
CA ASN A 595 0.68 -25.89 -6.41
C ASN A 595 0.40 -27.01 -7.43
N LYS A 596 -0.77 -26.98 -8.07
CA LYS A 596 -1.12 -27.94 -9.12
C LYS A 596 -1.26 -27.21 -10.44
N GLU A 597 -0.68 -27.79 -11.49
CA GLU A 597 -1.01 -27.36 -12.84
C GLU A 597 -2.51 -27.61 -13.09
N ARG A 598 -3.23 -26.54 -13.46
CA ARG A 598 -4.67 -26.60 -13.72
C ARG A 598 -4.95 -26.34 -15.18
N LYS A 599 -5.57 -27.32 -15.84
CA LYS A 599 -6.05 -27.18 -17.21
C LYS A 599 -7.52 -26.80 -17.22
N LEU A 600 -7.80 -25.56 -17.60
CA LEU A 600 -9.13 -24.98 -17.63
C LEU A 600 -9.71 -25.01 -19.04
N ALA A 601 -10.76 -25.81 -19.25
CA ALA A 601 -11.51 -25.80 -20.51
C ALA A 601 -12.29 -24.48 -20.67
N ILE A 602 -12.14 -23.81 -21.81
CA ILE A 602 -12.79 -22.53 -22.10
C ILE A 602 -14.25 -22.78 -22.46
N SER A 603 -15.06 -22.98 -21.42
CA SER A 603 -16.50 -23.21 -21.47
C SER A 603 -17.13 -22.71 -20.17
N VAL A 604 -18.43 -22.41 -20.19
CA VAL A 604 -19.15 -22.01 -18.98
C VAL A 604 -19.02 -23.06 -17.88
N LYS A 605 -19.17 -24.35 -18.22
CA LYS A 605 -19.04 -25.46 -17.28
C LYS A 605 -17.63 -25.54 -16.68
N GLY A 606 -16.59 -25.55 -17.52
CA GLY A 606 -15.21 -25.68 -17.05
C GLY A 606 -14.76 -24.53 -16.14
N ILE A 607 -15.10 -23.30 -16.50
CA ILE A 607 -14.75 -22.12 -15.69
C ILE A 607 -15.56 -22.06 -14.40
N LYS A 608 -16.84 -22.44 -14.44
CA LYS A 608 -17.66 -22.55 -13.24
C LYS A 608 -17.12 -23.62 -12.28
N GLU A 609 -16.77 -24.81 -12.77
CA GLU A 609 -16.21 -25.88 -11.93
C GLU A 609 -14.89 -25.48 -11.26
N ASP A 610 -14.07 -24.67 -11.92
CA ASP A 610 -12.83 -24.15 -11.34
C ASP A 610 -13.11 -23.07 -10.28
N SER A 611 -14.03 -22.14 -10.56
CA SER A 611 -14.49 -21.15 -9.57
C SER A 611 -15.09 -21.82 -8.35
N ASP A 612 -16.01 -22.77 -8.54
CA ASP A 612 -16.67 -23.50 -7.45
C ASP A 612 -15.65 -24.27 -6.59
N LYS A 613 -14.58 -24.81 -7.19
CA LYS A 613 -13.46 -25.44 -6.44
C LYS A 613 -12.68 -24.45 -5.60
N PHE A 614 -12.41 -23.26 -6.14
CA PHE A 614 -11.72 -22.20 -5.41
C PHE A 614 -12.59 -21.67 -4.26
N ASP A 615 -13.87 -21.39 -4.54
CA ASP A 615 -14.83 -20.87 -3.55
C ASP A 615 -15.04 -21.88 -2.41
N ALA A 616 -15.06 -23.19 -2.72
CA ALA A 616 -15.18 -24.27 -1.73
C ALA A 616 -14.03 -24.30 -0.69
N ILE A 617 -12.87 -23.71 -0.99
CA ILE A 617 -11.77 -23.58 -0.03
C ILE A 617 -12.20 -22.73 1.16
N PHE A 618 -12.98 -21.67 0.91
CA PHE A 618 -13.37 -20.66 1.89
C PHE A 618 -14.79 -20.84 2.43
N GLU A 619 -15.51 -21.91 2.07
CA GLU A 619 -16.91 -22.18 2.45
C GLU A 619 -17.15 -22.14 3.97
N LYS A 620 -16.11 -22.42 4.78
CA LYS A 620 -16.19 -22.42 6.25
C LYS A 620 -15.49 -21.23 6.91
N SER A 621 -15.18 -20.17 6.16
CA SER A 621 -14.49 -18.98 6.68
C SER A 621 -15.26 -18.25 7.79
N ASP A 622 -16.59 -18.42 7.86
CA ASP A 622 -17.41 -17.95 8.99
C ASP A 622 -16.97 -18.51 10.36
N ASP A 623 -16.22 -19.62 10.38
CA ASP A 623 -15.66 -20.18 11.62
C ASP A 623 -14.57 -19.29 12.24
N LEU A 624 -14.07 -18.28 11.51
CA LEU A 624 -13.05 -17.34 11.96
C LEU A 624 -13.65 -16.15 12.73
N GLU A 625 -14.92 -15.85 12.50
CA GLU A 625 -15.66 -14.74 13.11
C GLU A 625 -16.88 -15.28 13.87
N MET A 626 -16.64 -15.85 15.05
CA MET A 626 -17.68 -16.45 15.88
C MET A 626 -17.90 -15.65 17.16
N LYS A 627 -19.16 -15.31 17.44
CA LYS A 627 -19.52 -14.71 18.73
C LYS A 627 -19.14 -15.65 19.88
N HIS A 628 -18.51 -15.10 20.90
CA HIS A 628 -18.09 -15.79 22.12
C HIS A 628 -18.55 -15.04 23.37
N GLU A 629 -18.53 -15.70 24.52
CA GLU A 629 -18.93 -15.12 25.82
C GLU A 629 -17.73 -14.73 26.71
N THR A 630 -16.52 -14.76 26.16
CA THR A 630 -15.27 -14.50 26.91
C THR A 630 -15.17 -13.08 27.45
N PHE A 631 -15.68 -12.11 26.67
CA PHE A 631 -15.83 -10.72 27.06
C PHE A 631 -16.95 -10.07 26.24
N GLU A 632 -17.42 -8.91 26.71
CA GLU A 632 -18.26 -7.96 25.98
C GLU A 632 -17.42 -6.75 25.55
N VAL A 633 -17.50 -6.35 24.29
CA VAL A 633 -16.85 -5.13 23.80
C VAL A 633 -17.72 -3.92 24.09
N VAL A 634 -17.19 -2.95 24.87
CA VAL A 634 -17.92 -1.72 25.20
C VAL A 634 -17.13 -0.46 24.89
N ASN A 635 -17.85 0.59 24.49
CA ASN A 635 -17.32 1.94 24.38
C ASN A 635 -17.08 2.56 25.77
N LEU A 636 -16.12 3.49 25.82
CA LEU A 636 -16.01 4.43 26.93
C LEU A 636 -17.19 5.43 26.91
N GLU A 637 -17.52 5.97 28.08
CA GLU A 637 -18.72 6.79 28.27
C GLU A 637 -18.66 8.11 27.50
N ASP A 638 -17.49 8.75 27.45
CA ASP A 638 -17.25 9.99 26.68
C ASP A 638 -17.51 9.80 25.19
N PHE A 639 -17.17 8.62 24.66
CA PHE A 639 -17.38 8.31 23.25
C PHE A 639 -18.86 8.10 22.93
N LYS A 640 -19.66 7.55 23.87
CA LYS A 640 -21.11 7.36 23.66
C LYS A 640 -21.83 8.69 23.40
N GLU A 641 -21.40 9.78 24.04
CA GLU A 641 -21.94 11.10 23.77
C GLU A 641 -21.67 11.53 22.32
N ILE A 642 -20.46 11.32 21.82
CA ILE A 642 -20.09 11.63 20.42
C ILE A 642 -20.94 10.82 19.43
N LEU A 643 -21.16 9.53 19.70
CA LEU A 643 -21.95 8.65 18.84
C LEU A 643 -23.43 9.04 18.82
N ALA A 644 -23.97 9.60 19.90
CA ALA A 644 -25.35 10.08 19.94
C ALA A 644 -25.61 11.24 18.95
N TYR A 645 -24.60 12.06 18.68
CA TYR A 645 -24.71 13.20 17.78
C TYR A 645 -24.25 12.90 16.34
N ASN A 646 -23.43 11.86 16.12
CA ASN A 646 -22.89 11.51 14.81
C ASN A 646 -23.25 10.09 14.39
N LYS A 647 -24.28 9.98 13.54
CA LYS A 647 -24.83 8.69 13.05
C LYS A 647 -23.83 7.87 12.23
N ASP A 648 -22.97 8.52 11.44
CA ASP A 648 -21.99 7.82 10.60
C ASP A 648 -20.89 7.20 11.48
N LYS A 649 -20.41 7.94 12.48
CA LYS A 649 -19.51 7.40 13.50
C LYS A 649 -20.16 6.28 14.31
N ALA A 650 -21.45 6.40 14.67
CA ALA A 650 -22.19 5.34 15.34
C ALA A 650 -22.23 4.05 14.52
N LYS A 651 -22.44 4.16 13.20
CA LYS A 651 -22.43 3.02 12.29
C LYS A 651 -21.04 2.37 12.19
N LEU A 652 -19.98 3.17 11.95
CA LEU A 652 -18.60 2.66 11.91
C LEU A 652 -18.19 1.99 13.23
N ASN A 653 -18.56 2.59 14.36
CA ASN A 653 -18.29 2.02 15.67
C ASN A 653 -19.02 0.68 15.88
N SER A 654 -20.25 0.53 15.38
CA SER A 654 -20.98 -0.74 15.50
C SER A 654 -20.29 -1.88 14.76
N TYR A 655 -19.71 -1.61 13.58
CA TYR A 655 -18.89 -2.57 12.86
C TYR A 655 -17.58 -2.90 13.60
N ALA A 656 -16.93 -1.90 14.20
CA ALA A 656 -15.74 -2.14 15.02
C ALA A 656 -16.05 -3.03 16.23
N ILE A 657 -17.14 -2.76 16.95
CA ILE A 657 -17.58 -3.59 18.08
C ILE A 657 -17.86 -5.03 17.62
N GLU A 658 -18.60 -5.21 16.52
CA GLU A 658 -18.94 -6.53 16.01
C GLU A 658 -17.67 -7.31 15.62
N SER A 659 -16.77 -6.69 14.86
CA SER A 659 -15.49 -7.29 14.46
C SER A 659 -14.64 -7.69 15.66
N ILE A 660 -14.48 -6.81 16.67
CA ILE A 660 -13.70 -7.13 17.88
C ILE A 660 -14.36 -8.26 18.67
N GLN A 661 -15.70 -8.31 18.71
CA GLN A 661 -16.47 -9.28 19.49
C GLN A 661 -16.45 -10.70 18.91
N THR A 662 -16.18 -10.84 17.61
CA THR A 662 -16.18 -12.12 16.90
C THR A 662 -14.78 -12.62 16.54
N ASP A 663 -13.75 -11.78 16.68
CA ASP A 663 -12.37 -12.08 16.31
C ASP A 663 -11.72 -13.08 17.29
N HIS A 664 -11.40 -14.27 16.77
CA HIS A 664 -10.81 -15.36 17.54
C HIS A 664 -9.37 -15.09 18.03
N GLU A 665 -8.58 -14.27 17.33
CA GLU A 665 -7.23 -13.89 17.78
C GLU A 665 -7.31 -12.87 18.92
N ILE A 666 -8.27 -11.94 18.87
CA ILE A 666 -8.54 -11.02 19.98
C ILE A 666 -9.05 -11.82 21.19
N GLU A 667 -9.94 -12.80 20.99
CA GLU A 667 -10.39 -13.69 22.06
C GLU A 667 -9.23 -14.40 22.76
N GLU A 668 -8.34 -15.03 22.00
CA GLU A 668 -7.20 -15.74 22.57
C GLU A 668 -6.19 -14.78 23.21
N THR A 669 -5.98 -13.60 22.62
CA THR A 669 -5.14 -12.55 23.20
C THR A 669 -5.68 -12.07 24.55
N TYR A 670 -7.00 -11.88 24.67
CA TYR A 670 -7.67 -11.58 25.93
C TYR A 670 -7.40 -12.68 26.98
N ARG A 671 -7.54 -13.96 26.60
CA ARG A 671 -7.25 -15.08 27.52
C ARG A 671 -5.80 -15.10 27.97
N ILE A 672 -4.84 -14.78 27.08
CA ILE A 672 -3.41 -14.72 27.40
C ILE A 672 -3.12 -13.61 28.40
N ILE A 673 -3.62 -12.39 28.17
CA ILE A 673 -3.37 -11.28 29.11
C ILE A 673 -4.04 -11.52 30.47
N SER A 674 -5.23 -12.12 30.50
CA SER A 674 -5.91 -12.56 31.72
C SER A 674 -5.10 -13.60 32.49
N ASP A 675 -4.59 -14.64 31.80
CA ASP A 675 -3.71 -15.64 32.41
C ASP A 675 -2.43 -15.01 32.98
N TYR A 676 -1.87 -14.01 32.27
CA TYR A 676 -0.68 -13.30 32.71
C TYR A 676 -0.92 -12.42 33.93
N ILE A 677 -2.05 -11.68 33.98
CA ILE A 677 -2.45 -10.88 35.15
C ILE A 677 -2.59 -11.77 36.40
N LYS A 678 -3.19 -12.96 36.25
CA LYS A 678 -3.28 -13.94 37.34
C LYS A 678 -1.90 -14.43 37.78
N GLN A 679 -1.01 -14.69 36.84
CA GLN A 679 0.35 -15.11 37.14
C GLN A 679 1.15 -14.03 37.88
N LEU A 680 0.88 -12.74 37.65
CA LEU A 680 1.52 -11.64 38.38
C LEU A 680 0.93 -11.40 39.77
N SER A 681 -0.31 -11.82 39.99
CA SER A 681 -1.02 -11.69 41.28
C SER A 681 -0.72 -12.82 42.26
N ASN A 682 -0.14 -13.92 41.79
CA ASN A 682 0.32 -15.07 42.58
C ASN A 682 1.82 -14.96 42.85
#